data_AF-A0A6N9R842-F1
#
_entry.id   AF-A0A6N9R842-F1
#
_cell.length_a   1.000
_cell.length_b   1.000
_cell.length_c   1.000
_cell.angle_alpha   90.00
_cell.angle_beta   90.00
_cell.angle_gamma   90.00
#
_symmetry.space_group_name_H-M   'P 1'
#
loop_
_entity.id
_entity.type
_entity.pdbx_description
1 polymer ?
#
loop_
_entity_poly.entity_id
_entity_poly.type
_entity_poly.pdbx_seq_one_letter_code
_entity_poly.pdbx_strand_id
1 'polypeptide(L)'
;MANYATENIRTVALVGHGASGKTTLAEALLMKAGAIKEAGSVERGTTVSDYDPLEKTYQHSLRASLLHLDTQETRIHLLDTPGFPDFIGQAIGALDAVETAAVVVNAASGIEMITSRMMDWAVQRHLCRLVIVNKIDAENVDLPTLLAAIQAAYGKECLPINLPSGGGKRVVDCFFNPAGESDFSSVADAHRALVDQVVEVDEDLMALYLEQGEIAPDQLHAPFEKALREGHLVPVCFVSARTGAGVAELLDVLVKLAPNPTEGNPPLFYKGEGDAKEEFRSIPDPKRHVLAHVFKVVMDPFVGKLGVFRVHQGTVTKETQLFVGDGRKPFKVGHLFMLQGAKNVEIDRAVPGDLAAVAKVEELEFDCVLHDSHDEDHIHMQPLEFPTPMQGVAISPKKRGDEQRIWEVMHRLTVEDPTLVIEHDPNSNETVLRALGDLHLRSVLERMSSQFKLEIDTRPPRIPYRETITVQAEGFHRHKKQTGGAGQFGEVSLRVEPLPRGTGFEFVDGTKGGVIPHQFIPAVQKGVEQVLASGALAGFQMQDVRVVVHDGKHHPVDSKEVAFVSAGRKAFLDAVGKARPIVLEPIVEVEIICPESSTGDIAGDLSSRRGQVTGTRGLQVGVLALTGTAPLGELAGYSARLKSVTGGHGSWTMRLSHYEQAPPLLQQQLAVDFSKRRKHEED
;
A
#
# COMPACT_ATOMS: atom_id res chain seq x y z
N MET A 1 -27.52 8.57 -20.29
CA MET A 1 -27.16 7.13 -20.15
C MET A 1 -28.40 6.37 -19.70
N ALA A 2 -28.52 5.07 -19.96
CA ALA A 2 -29.67 4.30 -19.45
C ALA A 2 -29.60 4.20 -17.92
N ASN A 3 -30.74 4.34 -17.25
CA ASN A 3 -30.86 4.22 -15.81
C ASN A 3 -31.24 2.78 -15.48
N TYR A 4 -30.36 2.04 -14.81
CA TYR A 4 -30.63 0.68 -14.35
C TYR A 4 -31.16 0.68 -12.91
N ALA A 5 -31.89 -0.38 -12.57
CA ALA A 5 -32.25 -0.68 -11.20
C ALA A 5 -31.10 -1.45 -10.53
N THR A 6 -31.09 -1.47 -9.19
CA THR A 6 -30.01 -2.09 -8.41
C THR A 6 -29.82 -3.58 -8.77
N GLU A 7 -30.90 -4.30 -9.05
CA GLU A 7 -30.89 -5.71 -9.43
C GLU A 7 -30.19 -5.98 -10.77
N ASN A 8 -30.08 -4.95 -11.62
CA ASN A 8 -29.48 -5.00 -12.95
C ASN A 8 -28.06 -4.41 -12.98
N ILE A 9 -27.42 -4.26 -11.82
CA ILE A 9 -26.03 -3.79 -11.72
C ILE A 9 -25.16 -4.98 -11.31
N ARG A 10 -23.97 -5.07 -11.89
CA ARG A 10 -22.89 -5.98 -11.47
C ARG A 10 -21.61 -5.18 -11.33
N THR A 11 -20.83 -5.44 -10.30
CA THR A 11 -19.51 -4.83 -10.14
C THR A 11 -18.43 -5.91 -10.06
N VAL A 12 -17.40 -5.76 -10.89
CA VAL A 12 -16.37 -6.78 -11.10
C VAL A 12 -14.99 -6.13 -11.12
N ALA A 13 -14.05 -6.66 -10.36
CA ALA A 13 -12.64 -6.28 -10.45
C ALA A 13 -11.85 -7.37 -11.17
N LEU A 14 -11.18 -7.04 -12.27
CA LEU A 14 -10.18 -7.90 -12.89
C LEU A 14 -8.89 -7.76 -12.10
N VAL A 15 -8.50 -8.83 -11.40
CA VAL A 15 -7.30 -8.88 -10.55
C VAL A 15 -6.41 -10.07 -10.94
N GLY A 16 -5.14 -10.04 -10.58
CA GLY A 16 -4.18 -11.10 -10.90
C GLY A 16 -2.84 -10.58 -11.40
N HIS A 17 -1.92 -11.49 -11.70
CA HIS A 17 -0.53 -11.14 -12.00
C HIS A 17 -0.33 -10.25 -13.24
N GLY A 18 0.85 -9.61 -13.31
CA GLY A 18 1.27 -8.84 -14.47
C GLY A 18 1.22 -9.68 -15.75
N ALA A 19 0.88 -9.06 -16.87
CA ALA A 19 0.79 -9.72 -18.18
C ALA A 19 -0.21 -10.90 -18.29
N SER A 20 -1.09 -11.14 -17.32
CA SER A 20 -2.18 -12.13 -17.44
C SER A 20 -3.26 -11.75 -18.48
N GLY A 21 -3.23 -10.51 -18.96
CA GLY A 21 -4.10 -10.01 -20.03
C GLY A 21 -5.40 -9.38 -19.54
N LYS A 22 -5.44 -8.87 -18.30
CA LYS A 22 -6.59 -8.17 -17.70
C LYS A 22 -7.08 -7.02 -18.57
N THR A 23 -6.21 -6.08 -18.91
CA THR A 23 -6.50 -4.94 -19.77
C THR A 23 -7.01 -5.36 -21.14
N THR A 24 -6.37 -6.35 -21.77
CA THR A 24 -6.82 -6.89 -23.07
C THR A 24 -8.19 -7.56 -22.96
N LEU A 25 -8.46 -8.25 -21.85
CA LEU A 25 -9.77 -8.85 -21.60
C LEU A 25 -10.85 -7.79 -21.38
N ALA A 26 -10.54 -6.71 -20.67
CA ALA A 26 -11.43 -5.56 -20.51
C ALA A 26 -11.81 -4.94 -21.86
N GLU A 27 -10.83 -4.74 -22.75
CA GLU A 27 -11.08 -4.26 -24.12
C GLU A 27 -11.97 -5.23 -24.92
N ALA A 28 -11.73 -6.54 -24.81
CA ALA A 28 -12.52 -7.55 -25.49
C ALA A 28 -13.98 -7.57 -24.99
N LEU A 29 -14.20 -7.43 -23.68
CA LEU A 29 -15.52 -7.33 -23.08
C LEU A 29 -16.24 -6.04 -23.53
N LEU A 30 -15.56 -4.89 -23.50
CA LEU A 30 -16.10 -3.61 -23.98
C LEU A 30 -16.51 -3.69 -25.46
N MET A 31 -15.66 -4.29 -26.31
CA MET A 31 -15.97 -4.46 -27.73
C MET A 31 -17.15 -5.40 -27.92
N LYS A 32 -17.19 -6.52 -27.18
CA LYS A 32 -18.25 -7.52 -27.29
C LYS A 32 -19.62 -6.98 -26.85
N ALA A 33 -19.63 -6.14 -25.81
CA ALA A 33 -20.83 -5.44 -25.35
C ALA A 33 -21.23 -4.25 -26.25
N GLY A 34 -20.38 -3.86 -27.21
CA GLY A 34 -20.63 -2.73 -28.11
C GLY A 34 -20.33 -1.36 -27.50
N ALA A 35 -19.69 -1.30 -26.34
CA ALA A 35 -19.26 -0.05 -25.70
C ALA A 35 -18.13 0.65 -26.50
N ILE A 36 -17.29 -0.14 -27.18
CA ILE A 36 -16.30 0.32 -28.15
C ILE A 36 -16.44 -0.43 -29.47
N LYS A 37 -15.99 0.20 -30.56
CA LYS A 37 -16.08 -0.37 -31.92
C LYS A 37 -14.99 -1.40 -32.22
N GLU A 38 -13.81 -1.21 -31.65
CA GLU A 38 -12.62 -2.02 -31.87
C GLU A 38 -11.84 -2.09 -30.55
N ALA A 39 -11.31 -3.27 -30.23
CA ALA A 39 -10.46 -3.46 -29.05
C ALA A 39 -9.10 -2.78 -29.22
N GLY A 40 -8.67 -2.02 -28.21
CA GLY A 40 -7.35 -1.41 -28.16
C GLY A 40 -6.21 -2.42 -27.93
N SER A 41 -4.98 -1.95 -28.08
CA SER A 41 -3.75 -2.72 -27.80
C SER A 41 -2.88 -1.96 -26.81
N VAL A 42 -2.36 -2.69 -25.82
CA VAL A 42 -1.44 -2.17 -24.80
C VAL A 42 -0.15 -1.69 -25.46
N GLU A 43 0.39 -2.48 -26.39
CA GLU A 43 1.62 -2.17 -27.11
C GLU A 43 1.51 -0.89 -27.95
N ARG A 44 0.31 -0.63 -28.50
CA ARG A 44 0.02 0.59 -29.28
C ARG A 44 -0.45 1.76 -28.40
N GLY A 45 -0.70 1.54 -27.11
CA GLY A 45 -1.21 2.56 -26.19
C GLY A 45 -2.60 3.08 -26.56
N THR A 46 -3.45 2.22 -27.15
CA THR A 46 -4.79 2.59 -27.64
C THR A 46 -5.95 2.05 -26.81
N THR A 47 -5.67 1.36 -25.70
CA THR A 47 -6.70 0.87 -24.77
C THR A 47 -7.45 2.01 -24.09
N VAL A 48 -8.70 1.76 -23.73
CA VAL A 48 -9.54 2.67 -22.92
C VAL A 48 -9.02 2.75 -21.49
N SER A 49 -8.58 1.61 -20.94
CA SER A 49 -8.13 1.47 -19.55
C SER A 49 -6.83 2.22 -19.25
N ASP A 50 -5.75 1.90 -19.97
CA ASP A 50 -4.41 2.48 -19.79
C ASP A 50 -4.27 3.83 -20.51
N TYR A 51 -4.97 4.85 -20.01
CA TYR A 51 -5.01 6.16 -20.64
C TYR A 51 -3.91 7.12 -20.16
N ASP A 52 -3.27 6.84 -19.02
CA ASP A 52 -2.19 7.67 -18.48
C ASP A 52 -0.94 7.61 -19.38
N PRO A 53 -0.24 8.74 -19.62
CA PRO A 53 0.97 8.74 -20.44
C PRO A 53 2.07 7.78 -19.96
N LEU A 54 2.20 7.57 -18.64
CA LEU A 54 3.17 6.63 -18.09
C LEU A 54 2.74 5.19 -18.37
N GLU A 55 1.46 4.84 -18.26
CA GLU A 55 0.98 3.49 -18.59
C GLU A 55 1.28 3.12 -20.05
N LYS A 56 1.11 4.08 -20.98
CA LYS A 56 1.49 3.92 -22.39
C LYS A 56 2.99 3.75 -22.61
N THR A 57 3.80 4.39 -21.77
CA THR A 57 5.27 4.32 -21.85
C THR A 57 5.79 3.00 -21.27
N TYR A 58 5.27 2.60 -20.12
CA TYR A 58 5.63 1.34 -19.43
C TYR A 58 4.95 0.11 -20.05
N GLN A 59 3.92 0.29 -20.87
CA GLN A 59 3.13 -0.76 -21.50
C GLN A 59 2.50 -1.74 -20.49
N HIS A 60 2.09 -1.21 -19.34
CA HIS A 60 1.27 -1.91 -18.37
C HIS A 60 0.51 -0.91 -17.49
N SER A 61 -0.61 -1.34 -16.93
CA SER A 61 -1.40 -0.54 -16.00
C SER A 61 -0.60 -0.19 -14.74
N LEU A 62 -0.77 1.04 -14.28
CA LEU A 62 -0.18 1.61 -13.06
C LEU A 62 -1.28 1.97 -12.07
N ARG A 63 -2.49 2.29 -12.54
CA ARG A 63 -3.65 2.66 -11.74
C ARG A 63 -4.79 1.68 -11.99
N ALA A 64 -5.68 1.52 -11.01
CA ALA A 64 -6.96 0.89 -11.29
C ALA A 64 -7.84 1.82 -12.15
N SER A 65 -8.31 1.33 -13.30
CA SER A 65 -9.14 2.06 -14.25
C SER A 65 -10.60 1.65 -14.13
N LEU A 66 -11.50 2.63 -14.16
CA LEU A 66 -12.95 2.41 -14.11
C LEU A 66 -13.51 2.34 -15.52
N LEU A 67 -14.19 1.24 -15.82
CA LEU A 67 -14.86 0.98 -17.07
C LEU A 67 -16.30 0.57 -16.81
N HIS A 68 -17.15 0.75 -17.80
CA HIS A 68 -18.52 0.22 -17.75
C HIS A 68 -18.97 -0.28 -19.11
N LEU A 69 -19.88 -1.25 -19.10
CA LEU A 69 -20.56 -1.76 -20.28
C LEU A 69 -22.03 -2.07 -19.96
N ASP A 70 -22.88 -1.90 -20.96
CA ASP A 70 -24.31 -2.16 -20.88
C ASP A 70 -24.63 -3.29 -21.86
N THR A 71 -25.21 -4.39 -21.37
CA THR A 71 -25.59 -5.56 -22.20
C THR A 71 -26.73 -6.33 -21.53
N GLN A 72 -27.63 -6.94 -22.31
CA GLN A 72 -28.71 -7.77 -21.76
C GLN A 72 -29.48 -7.10 -20.60
N GLU A 73 -29.82 -5.82 -20.76
CA GLU A 73 -30.52 -5.00 -19.75
C GLU A 73 -29.80 -4.87 -18.39
N THR A 74 -28.49 -5.16 -18.37
CA THR A 74 -27.62 -5.13 -17.19
C THR A 74 -26.45 -4.19 -17.42
N ARG A 75 -26.09 -3.42 -16.40
CA ARG A 75 -24.85 -2.63 -16.36
C ARG A 75 -23.78 -3.39 -15.59
N ILE A 76 -22.62 -3.55 -16.21
CA ILE A 76 -21.44 -4.10 -15.55
C ILE A 76 -20.43 -2.96 -15.36
N HIS A 77 -20.12 -2.64 -14.11
CA HIS A 77 -18.97 -1.83 -13.73
C HIS A 77 -17.75 -2.74 -13.62
N LEU A 78 -16.71 -2.41 -14.37
CA LEU A 78 -15.50 -3.20 -14.50
C LEU A 78 -14.29 -2.39 -14.03
N LEU A 79 -13.57 -2.89 -13.03
CA LEU A 79 -12.31 -2.33 -12.58
C LEU A 79 -11.15 -3.13 -13.18
N ASP A 80 -10.40 -2.52 -14.09
CA ASP A 80 -9.14 -3.10 -14.56
C ASP A 80 -8.01 -2.66 -13.64
N THR A 81 -7.30 -3.62 -13.02
CA THR A 81 -6.32 -3.33 -11.96
C THR A 81 -4.89 -3.65 -12.38
N PRO A 82 -3.88 -2.95 -11.83
CA PRO A 82 -2.49 -3.28 -12.10
C PRO A 82 -2.10 -4.64 -11.50
N GLY A 83 -1.31 -5.42 -12.25
CA GLY A 83 -0.86 -6.75 -11.82
C GLY A 83 0.56 -6.80 -11.26
N PHE A 84 1.28 -5.69 -11.29
CA PHE A 84 2.67 -5.63 -10.81
C PHE A 84 2.71 -5.36 -9.29
N PRO A 85 3.58 -6.04 -8.53
CA PRO A 85 3.68 -5.88 -7.07
C PRO A 85 3.89 -4.43 -6.62
N ASP A 86 4.63 -3.66 -7.40
CA ASP A 86 4.95 -2.25 -7.14
C ASP A 86 3.71 -1.34 -7.13
N PHE A 87 2.60 -1.75 -7.76
CA PHE A 87 1.35 -0.99 -7.85
C PHE A 87 0.16 -1.70 -7.20
N ILE A 88 0.43 -2.70 -6.35
CA ILE A 88 -0.62 -3.56 -5.79
C ILE A 88 -1.61 -2.80 -4.90
N GLY A 89 -1.19 -1.68 -4.29
CA GLY A 89 -2.06 -0.81 -3.50
C GLY A 89 -3.28 -0.33 -4.30
N GLN A 90 -3.08 0.00 -5.58
CA GLN A 90 -4.16 0.42 -6.47
C GLN A 90 -5.15 -0.72 -6.76
N ALA A 91 -4.68 -1.97 -6.79
CA ALA A 91 -5.53 -3.14 -7.00
C ALA A 91 -6.30 -3.54 -5.73
N ILE A 92 -5.66 -3.45 -4.56
CA ILE A 92 -6.30 -3.72 -3.25
C ILE A 92 -7.46 -2.75 -3.00
N GLY A 93 -7.25 -1.45 -3.26
CA GLY A 93 -8.30 -0.43 -3.11
C GLY A 93 -9.53 -0.67 -4.00
N ALA A 94 -9.39 -1.40 -5.11
CA ALA A 94 -10.51 -1.72 -6.00
C ALA A 94 -11.45 -2.82 -5.45
N LEU A 95 -11.00 -3.64 -4.49
CA LEU A 95 -11.77 -4.78 -4.00
C LEU A 95 -13.01 -4.35 -3.20
N ASP A 96 -12.91 -3.28 -2.41
CA ASP A 96 -14.05 -2.76 -1.63
C ASP A 96 -15.16 -2.15 -2.51
N ALA A 97 -14.82 -1.84 -3.76
CA ALA A 97 -15.74 -1.28 -4.72
C ALA A 97 -16.54 -2.33 -5.49
N VAL A 98 -16.30 -3.63 -5.28
CA VAL A 98 -16.95 -4.68 -6.09
C VAL A 98 -17.70 -5.73 -5.28
N GLU A 99 -18.59 -6.49 -5.94
CA GLU A 99 -19.16 -7.73 -5.40
C GLU A 99 -18.32 -8.95 -5.82
N THR A 100 -17.72 -8.90 -7.01
CA THR A 100 -16.99 -10.03 -7.59
C THR A 100 -15.53 -9.70 -7.89
N ALA A 101 -14.62 -10.49 -7.33
CA ALA A 101 -13.21 -10.50 -7.72
C ALA A 101 -12.99 -11.56 -8.81
N ALA A 102 -12.71 -11.10 -10.03
CA ALA A 102 -12.39 -11.93 -11.18
C ALA A 102 -10.87 -12.09 -11.31
N VAL A 103 -10.36 -13.20 -10.79
CA VAL A 103 -8.93 -13.53 -10.73
C VAL A 103 -8.46 -14.10 -12.08
N VAL A 104 -7.73 -13.30 -12.85
CA VAL A 104 -7.24 -13.64 -14.18
C VAL A 104 -5.89 -14.34 -14.11
N VAL A 105 -5.86 -15.58 -14.59
CA VAL A 105 -4.71 -16.49 -14.65
C VAL A 105 -4.26 -16.63 -16.10
N ASN A 106 -2.94 -16.53 -16.34
CA ASN A 106 -2.38 -16.82 -17.67
C ASN A 106 -2.28 -18.34 -17.86
N ALA A 107 -2.89 -18.89 -18.91
CA ALA A 107 -2.85 -20.32 -19.21
C ALA A 107 -1.44 -20.91 -19.32
N ALA A 108 -0.45 -20.12 -19.77
CA ALA A 108 0.93 -20.57 -19.93
C ALA A 108 1.76 -20.49 -18.64
N SER A 109 1.58 -19.42 -17.85
CA SER A 109 2.34 -19.21 -16.61
C SER A 109 1.72 -19.88 -15.39
N GLY A 110 0.40 -20.14 -15.43
CA GLY A 110 -0.36 -20.68 -14.32
C GLY A 110 -0.50 -19.71 -13.14
N ILE A 111 -0.50 -20.25 -11.92
CA ILE A 111 -0.73 -19.49 -10.70
C ILE A 111 0.55 -18.77 -10.28
N GLU A 112 0.48 -17.45 -10.24
CA GLU A 112 1.59 -16.57 -9.87
C GLU A 112 1.31 -15.85 -8.54
N MET A 113 2.34 -15.24 -7.94
CA MET A 113 2.28 -14.64 -6.60
C MET A 113 1.08 -13.71 -6.37
N ILE A 114 0.87 -12.78 -7.30
CA ILE A 114 -0.17 -11.74 -7.17
C ILE A 114 -1.55 -12.36 -7.36
N THR A 115 -1.66 -13.42 -8.17
CA THR A 115 -2.89 -14.20 -8.32
C THR A 115 -3.31 -14.81 -6.98
N SER A 116 -2.37 -15.47 -6.27
CA SER A 116 -2.67 -16.05 -4.95
C SER A 116 -3.02 -14.99 -3.91
N ARG A 117 -2.26 -13.88 -3.86
CA ARG A 117 -2.57 -12.77 -2.92
C ARG A 117 -3.94 -12.14 -3.16
N MET A 118 -4.32 -11.97 -4.42
CA MET A 118 -5.64 -11.43 -4.76
C MET A 118 -6.77 -12.39 -4.42
N MET A 119 -6.55 -13.70 -4.56
CA MET A 119 -7.50 -14.71 -4.10
C MET A 119 -7.68 -14.66 -2.58
N ASP A 120 -6.60 -14.54 -1.81
CA ASP A 120 -6.62 -14.42 -0.36
C ASP A 120 -7.31 -13.12 0.11
N TRP A 121 -6.97 -11.97 -0.51
CA TRP A 121 -7.64 -10.70 -0.20
C TRP A 121 -9.13 -10.72 -0.53
N ALA A 122 -9.53 -11.38 -1.63
CA ALA A 122 -10.94 -11.55 -1.96
C ALA A 122 -11.68 -12.39 -0.88
N VAL A 123 -11.04 -13.41 -0.32
CA VAL A 123 -11.57 -14.19 0.81
C VAL A 123 -11.72 -13.33 2.06
N GLN A 124 -10.67 -12.58 2.43
CA GLN A 124 -10.69 -11.70 3.60
C GLN A 124 -11.76 -10.60 3.51
N ARG A 125 -12.12 -10.21 2.28
CA ARG A 125 -13.16 -9.22 1.98
C ARG A 125 -14.53 -9.83 1.72
N HIS A 126 -14.68 -11.14 1.89
CA HIS A 126 -15.92 -11.87 1.64
C HIS A 126 -16.50 -11.63 0.23
N LEU A 127 -15.65 -11.45 -0.78
CA LEU A 127 -16.09 -11.25 -2.15
C LEU A 127 -16.42 -12.57 -2.82
N CYS A 128 -17.36 -12.54 -3.76
CA CYS A 128 -17.56 -13.66 -4.69
C CYS A 128 -16.33 -13.75 -5.60
N ARG A 129 -15.89 -14.97 -5.89
CA ARG A 129 -14.64 -15.22 -6.63
C ARG A 129 -14.94 -15.93 -7.93
N LEU A 130 -14.36 -15.44 -9.02
CA LEU A 130 -14.40 -16.05 -10.35
C LEU A 130 -12.96 -16.20 -10.84
N VAL A 131 -12.54 -17.40 -11.24
CA VAL A 131 -11.23 -17.61 -11.85
C VAL A 131 -11.38 -17.54 -13.36
N ILE A 132 -10.56 -16.72 -14.02
CA ILE A 132 -10.54 -16.58 -15.48
C ILE A 132 -9.20 -17.08 -16.01
N VAL A 133 -9.18 -18.23 -16.68
CA VAL A 133 -7.98 -18.74 -17.37
C VAL A 133 -7.93 -18.13 -18.76
N ASN A 134 -7.10 -17.10 -18.93
CA ASN A 134 -6.93 -16.36 -20.17
C ASN A 134 -5.78 -16.93 -21.02
N LYS A 135 -5.74 -16.56 -22.31
CA LYS A 135 -4.73 -16.98 -23.29
C LYS A 135 -4.74 -18.48 -23.57
N ILE A 136 -5.92 -19.10 -23.59
CA ILE A 136 -6.08 -20.51 -23.95
C ILE A 136 -5.66 -20.83 -25.40
N ASP A 137 -5.49 -19.79 -26.23
CA ASP A 137 -4.99 -19.88 -27.61
C ASP A 137 -3.46 -19.97 -27.70
N ALA A 138 -2.74 -19.88 -26.58
CA ALA A 138 -1.29 -19.99 -26.56
C ALA A 138 -0.82 -21.38 -27.01
N GLU A 139 0.41 -21.46 -27.51
CA GLU A 139 1.01 -22.75 -27.90
C GLU A 139 1.47 -23.53 -26.66
N ASN A 140 1.32 -24.86 -26.69
CA ASN A 140 1.80 -25.79 -25.67
C ASN A 140 1.26 -25.54 -24.24
N VAL A 141 0.03 -25.04 -24.11
CA VAL A 141 -0.65 -24.94 -22.80
C VAL A 141 -1.29 -26.27 -22.40
N ASP A 142 -1.02 -26.70 -21.17
CA ASP A 142 -1.64 -27.86 -20.53
C ASP A 142 -2.75 -27.41 -19.57
N LEU A 143 -3.92 -27.16 -20.14
CA LEU A 143 -5.11 -26.69 -19.41
C LEU A 143 -5.63 -27.70 -18.36
N PRO A 144 -5.63 -29.03 -18.61
CA PRO A 144 -5.97 -30.03 -17.59
C PRO A 144 -5.09 -29.93 -16.33
N THR A 145 -3.77 -29.87 -16.52
CA THR A 145 -2.83 -29.76 -15.40
C THR A 145 -3.00 -28.43 -14.66
N LEU A 146 -3.23 -27.33 -15.38
CA LEU A 146 -3.48 -26.04 -14.75
C LEU A 146 -4.78 -26.03 -13.92
N LEU A 147 -5.87 -26.62 -14.42
CA LEU A 147 -7.12 -26.73 -13.66
C LEU A 147 -6.91 -27.53 -12.37
N ALA A 148 -6.19 -28.64 -12.44
CA ALA A 148 -5.84 -29.43 -11.25
C ALA A 148 -4.98 -28.63 -10.26
N ALA A 149 -4.05 -27.80 -10.74
CA ALA A 149 -3.25 -26.92 -9.89
C ALA A 149 -4.09 -25.82 -9.22
N ILE A 150 -5.06 -25.24 -9.93
CA ILE A 150 -6.03 -24.28 -9.37
C ILE A 150 -6.84 -24.94 -8.26
N GLN A 151 -7.34 -26.16 -8.49
CA GLN A 151 -8.09 -26.90 -7.49
C GLN A 151 -7.26 -27.28 -6.27
N ALA A 152 -5.99 -27.67 -6.49
CA ALA A 152 -5.07 -27.98 -5.39
C ALA A 152 -4.73 -26.74 -4.55
N ALA A 153 -4.64 -25.56 -5.17
CA ALA A 153 -4.30 -24.32 -4.49
C ALA A 153 -5.48 -23.66 -3.77
N TYR A 154 -6.66 -23.67 -4.39
CA TYR A 154 -7.81 -22.86 -3.95
C TYR A 154 -9.04 -23.66 -3.51
N GLY A 155 -9.02 -24.99 -3.66
CA GLY A 155 -10.12 -25.87 -3.28
C GLY A 155 -10.71 -26.64 -4.45
N LYS A 156 -11.30 -27.80 -4.16
CA LYS A 156 -11.98 -28.64 -5.17
C LYS A 156 -13.24 -27.98 -5.73
N GLU A 157 -13.75 -27.00 -5.01
CA GLU A 157 -14.86 -26.11 -5.34
C GLU A 157 -14.55 -25.21 -6.55
N CYS A 158 -13.29 -25.16 -7.01
CA CYS A 158 -12.92 -24.53 -8.28
C CYS A 158 -13.36 -25.40 -9.48
N LEU A 159 -14.54 -25.12 -10.03
CA LEU A 159 -15.17 -25.94 -11.07
C LEU A 159 -15.32 -25.19 -12.41
N PRO A 160 -15.04 -25.85 -13.55
CA PRO A 160 -15.11 -25.21 -14.86
C PRO A 160 -16.55 -24.97 -15.31
N ILE A 161 -16.94 -23.70 -15.49
CA ILE A 161 -18.27 -23.31 -15.98
C ILE A 161 -18.38 -23.33 -17.51
N ASN A 162 -17.23 -23.30 -18.17
CA ASN A 162 -17.08 -23.62 -19.58
C ASN A 162 -15.81 -24.48 -19.76
N LEU A 163 -15.69 -25.12 -20.91
CA LEU A 163 -14.49 -25.88 -21.28
C LEU A 163 -14.00 -25.48 -22.67
N PRO A 164 -12.67 -25.37 -22.88
CA PRO A 164 -12.07 -25.14 -24.20
C PRO A 164 -12.47 -26.21 -25.21
N SER A 165 -12.59 -25.81 -26.48
CA SER A 165 -12.89 -26.71 -27.60
C SER A 165 -12.21 -26.24 -28.90
N GLY A 166 -11.84 -27.20 -29.74
CA GLY A 166 -11.17 -26.94 -31.02
C GLY A 166 -9.75 -26.42 -30.85
N GLY A 167 -9.04 -26.89 -29.82
CA GLY A 167 -7.69 -26.45 -29.45
C GLY A 167 -7.67 -25.02 -28.92
N GLY A 168 -8.59 -24.68 -27.99
CA GLY A 168 -8.68 -23.35 -27.37
C GLY A 168 -9.22 -22.24 -28.27
N LYS A 169 -9.70 -22.55 -29.48
CA LYS A 169 -10.27 -21.55 -30.40
C LYS A 169 -11.72 -21.19 -30.11
N ARG A 170 -12.40 -22.03 -29.35
CA ARG A 170 -13.78 -21.86 -28.88
C ARG A 170 -13.87 -22.41 -27.45
N VAL A 171 -15.01 -22.19 -26.82
CA VAL A 171 -15.38 -22.84 -25.56
C VAL A 171 -16.78 -23.42 -25.70
N VAL A 172 -17.11 -24.38 -24.83
CA VAL A 172 -18.43 -24.98 -24.70
C VAL A 172 -18.92 -24.69 -23.28
N ASP A 173 -20.15 -24.18 -23.19
CA ASP A 173 -20.83 -23.93 -21.92
C ASP A 173 -21.11 -25.26 -21.19
N CYS A 174 -20.80 -25.31 -19.90
CA CYS A 174 -21.03 -26.48 -19.05
C CYS A 174 -22.20 -26.28 -18.08
N PHE A 175 -22.83 -25.10 -18.06
CA PHE A 175 -23.90 -24.79 -17.12
C PHE A 175 -25.26 -24.60 -17.80
N PHE A 176 -25.43 -23.59 -18.68
CA PHE A 176 -26.76 -23.32 -19.25
C PHE A 176 -27.12 -24.24 -20.41
N ASN A 177 -26.14 -24.55 -21.26
CA ASN A 177 -26.33 -25.44 -22.40
C ASN A 177 -25.20 -26.49 -22.47
N PRO A 178 -25.24 -27.53 -21.62
CA PRO A 178 -24.18 -28.53 -21.49
C PRO A 178 -24.18 -29.53 -22.65
N ALA A 179 -24.00 -29.04 -23.88
CA ALA A 179 -23.98 -29.83 -25.10
C ALA A 179 -22.74 -29.51 -25.95
N GLY A 180 -21.98 -30.54 -26.31
CA GLY A 180 -20.83 -30.41 -27.21
C GLY A 180 -19.63 -31.26 -26.79
N GLU A 181 -18.52 -31.09 -27.50
CA GLU A 181 -17.24 -31.74 -27.23
C GLU A 181 -16.20 -30.68 -26.82
N SER A 182 -15.49 -30.97 -25.73
CA SER A 182 -14.39 -30.17 -25.20
C SER A 182 -13.03 -30.83 -25.46
N ASP A 183 -11.97 -30.02 -25.43
CA ASP A 183 -10.59 -30.47 -25.64
C ASP A 183 -10.11 -31.37 -24.49
N PHE A 184 -10.66 -31.17 -23.29
CA PHE A 184 -10.42 -32.02 -22.12
C PHE A 184 -11.64 -32.03 -21.20
N SER A 185 -11.71 -33.07 -20.35
CA SER A 185 -12.88 -33.41 -19.53
C SER A 185 -14.15 -33.60 -20.38
N SER A 186 -15.20 -34.21 -19.82
CA SER A 186 -16.50 -34.22 -20.50
C SER A 186 -17.35 -33.06 -20.02
N VAL A 187 -18.08 -32.42 -20.94
CA VAL A 187 -19.04 -31.34 -20.63
C VAL A 187 -20.12 -31.85 -19.66
N ALA A 188 -20.55 -33.10 -19.83
CA ALA A 188 -21.54 -33.73 -18.96
C ALA A 188 -21.03 -33.94 -17.52
N ASP A 189 -19.76 -34.33 -17.34
CA ASP A 189 -19.18 -34.51 -16.01
C ASP A 189 -18.93 -33.16 -15.33
N ALA A 190 -18.49 -32.15 -16.08
CA ALA A 190 -18.35 -30.79 -15.57
C ALA A 190 -19.69 -30.20 -15.14
N HIS A 191 -20.73 -30.38 -15.96
CA HIS A 191 -22.09 -29.98 -15.63
C HIS A 191 -22.60 -30.66 -14.36
N ARG A 192 -22.45 -31.98 -14.27
CA ARG A 192 -22.86 -32.73 -13.08
C ARG A 192 -22.14 -32.23 -11.83
N ALA A 193 -20.82 -32.04 -11.89
CA ALA A 193 -20.05 -31.53 -10.76
C ALA A 193 -20.52 -30.13 -10.31
N LEU A 194 -20.84 -29.24 -11.25
CA LEU A 194 -21.39 -27.92 -10.93
C LEU A 194 -22.77 -28.02 -10.27
N VAL A 195 -23.67 -28.81 -10.84
CA VAL A 195 -25.02 -28.99 -10.30
C VAL A 195 -24.95 -29.63 -8.91
N ASP A 196 -24.15 -30.69 -8.73
CA ASP A 196 -23.92 -31.35 -7.45
C ASP A 196 -23.47 -30.32 -6.38
N GLN A 197 -22.50 -29.46 -6.72
CA GLN A 197 -22.00 -28.44 -5.79
C GLN A 197 -23.03 -27.37 -5.45
N VAL A 198 -23.86 -26.99 -6.43
CA VAL A 198 -24.91 -25.96 -6.28
C VAL A 198 -26.10 -26.48 -5.48
N VAL A 199 -26.47 -27.75 -5.63
CA VAL A 199 -27.56 -28.33 -4.83
C VAL A 199 -27.14 -28.63 -3.40
N GLU A 200 -25.84 -28.87 -3.14
CA GLU A 200 -25.33 -29.16 -1.80
C GLU A 200 -25.58 -28.03 -0.79
N VAL A 201 -25.70 -26.77 -1.24
CA VAL A 201 -26.02 -25.64 -0.34
C VAL A 201 -27.51 -25.56 0.07
N ASP A 202 -28.39 -26.35 -0.55
CA ASP A 202 -29.84 -26.31 -0.34
C ASP A 202 -30.40 -27.72 -0.11
N GLU A 203 -30.75 -28.04 1.14
CA GLU A 203 -31.21 -29.37 1.54
C GLU A 203 -32.46 -29.84 0.78
N ASP A 204 -33.41 -28.93 0.51
CA ASP A 204 -34.66 -29.25 -0.19
C ASP A 204 -34.38 -29.55 -1.66
N LEU A 205 -33.52 -28.75 -2.29
CA LEU A 205 -33.14 -28.95 -3.69
C LEU A 205 -32.28 -30.20 -3.88
N MET A 206 -31.39 -30.51 -2.93
CA MET A 206 -30.61 -31.74 -2.92
C MET A 206 -31.52 -32.98 -2.84
N ALA A 207 -32.54 -32.96 -1.98
CA ALA A 207 -33.51 -34.05 -1.91
C ALA A 207 -34.24 -34.25 -3.25
N LEU A 208 -34.69 -33.16 -3.88
CA LEU A 208 -35.33 -33.18 -5.20
C LEU A 208 -34.40 -33.74 -6.28
N TYR A 209 -33.13 -33.32 -6.29
CA TYR A 209 -32.12 -33.79 -7.24
C TYR A 209 -31.87 -35.30 -7.13
N LEU A 210 -31.77 -35.82 -5.90
CA LEU A 210 -31.56 -37.25 -5.65
C LEU A 210 -32.77 -38.11 -6.07
N GLU A 211 -33.98 -37.55 -6.01
CA GLU A 211 -35.20 -38.25 -6.44
C GLU A 211 -35.41 -38.23 -7.96
N GLN A 212 -35.20 -37.07 -8.61
CA GLN A 212 -35.59 -36.83 -10.01
C GLN A 212 -34.42 -36.85 -10.99
N GLY A 213 -33.19 -36.63 -10.52
CA GLY A 213 -31.97 -36.61 -11.33
C GLY A 213 -31.74 -35.35 -12.18
N GLU A 214 -32.75 -34.49 -12.34
CA GLU A 214 -32.69 -33.24 -13.10
C GLU A 214 -33.39 -32.10 -12.34
N ILE A 215 -32.88 -30.87 -12.47
CA ILE A 215 -33.47 -29.65 -11.88
C ILE A 215 -33.65 -28.61 -12.98
N ALA A 216 -34.74 -27.83 -12.90
CA ALA A 216 -34.97 -26.74 -13.85
C ALA A 216 -33.93 -25.61 -13.64
N PRO A 217 -33.36 -25.03 -14.72
CA PRO A 217 -32.33 -23.99 -14.63
C PRO A 217 -32.71 -22.79 -13.72
N ASP A 218 -33.98 -22.38 -13.74
CA ASP A 218 -34.47 -21.26 -12.94
C ASP A 218 -34.39 -21.53 -11.42
N GLN A 219 -34.43 -22.80 -11.01
CA GLN A 219 -34.31 -23.20 -9.60
C GLN A 219 -32.85 -23.22 -9.11
N LEU A 220 -31.87 -23.22 -10.03
CA LEU A 220 -30.45 -23.26 -9.69
C LEU A 220 -29.87 -21.88 -9.37
N HIS A 221 -30.55 -20.78 -9.71
CA HIS A 221 -30.00 -19.43 -9.57
C HIS A 221 -29.71 -19.04 -8.11
N ALA A 222 -30.70 -19.09 -7.23
CA ALA A 222 -30.53 -18.71 -5.83
C ALA A 222 -29.54 -19.62 -5.04
N PRO A 223 -29.55 -20.96 -5.22
CA PRO A 223 -28.51 -21.83 -4.66
C PRO A 223 -27.12 -21.53 -5.23
N PHE A 224 -27.02 -21.22 -6.52
CA PHE A 224 -25.73 -20.86 -7.14
C PHE A 224 -25.16 -19.58 -6.52
N GLU A 225 -25.98 -18.55 -6.35
CA GLU A 225 -25.57 -17.31 -5.67
C GLU A 225 -25.10 -17.56 -4.23
N LYS A 226 -25.81 -18.42 -3.49
CA LYS A 226 -25.41 -18.81 -2.14
C LYS A 226 -24.06 -19.55 -2.16
N ALA A 227 -23.86 -20.49 -3.09
CA ALA A 227 -22.60 -21.20 -3.25
C ALA A 227 -21.43 -20.25 -3.59
N LEU A 228 -21.66 -19.24 -4.43
CA LEU A 228 -20.65 -18.20 -4.71
C LEU A 228 -20.28 -17.40 -3.46
N ARG A 229 -21.28 -16.93 -2.71
CA ARG A 229 -21.09 -16.10 -1.50
C ARG A 229 -20.36 -16.82 -0.39
N GLU A 230 -20.70 -18.08 -0.17
CA GLU A 230 -20.08 -18.93 0.85
C GLU A 230 -18.73 -19.47 0.40
N GLY A 231 -18.36 -19.27 -0.86
CA GLY A 231 -17.15 -19.82 -1.44
C GLY A 231 -17.20 -21.33 -1.62
N HIS A 232 -18.40 -21.92 -1.56
CA HIS A 232 -18.65 -23.33 -1.82
C HIS A 232 -18.63 -23.68 -3.31
N LEU A 233 -18.65 -22.65 -4.18
CA LEU A 233 -18.34 -22.76 -5.59
C LEU A 233 -17.47 -21.57 -6.01
N VAL A 234 -16.40 -21.84 -6.74
CA VAL A 234 -15.59 -20.82 -7.41
C VAL A 234 -15.53 -21.17 -8.90
N PRO A 235 -16.33 -20.51 -9.76
CA PRO A 235 -16.35 -20.87 -11.17
C PRO A 235 -15.00 -20.61 -11.84
N VAL A 236 -14.60 -21.49 -12.74
CA VAL A 236 -13.43 -21.34 -13.61
C VAL A 236 -13.92 -21.14 -15.04
N CYS A 237 -13.57 -20.00 -15.63
CA CYS A 237 -13.94 -19.63 -16.99
C CYS A 237 -12.68 -19.53 -17.88
N PHE A 238 -12.65 -20.31 -18.95
CA PHE A 238 -11.60 -20.29 -19.96
C PHE A 238 -11.93 -19.25 -21.02
N VAL A 239 -10.95 -18.41 -21.36
CA VAL A 239 -11.09 -17.34 -22.37
C VAL A 239 -9.81 -17.11 -23.15
N SER A 240 -9.94 -16.55 -24.34
CA SER A 240 -8.86 -15.92 -25.09
C SER A 240 -9.28 -14.50 -25.43
N ALA A 241 -8.77 -13.52 -24.67
CA ALA A 241 -9.03 -12.11 -24.95
C ALA A 241 -8.55 -11.69 -26.35
N ARG A 242 -7.51 -12.37 -26.88
CA ARG A 242 -6.93 -12.08 -28.19
C ARG A 242 -7.81 -12.54 -29.35
N THR A 243 -8.34 -13.76 -29.26
CA THR A 243 -9.13 -14.36 -30.35
C THR A 243 -10.63 -14.12 -30.18
N GLY A 244 -11.07 -13.77 -28.97
CA GLY A 244 -12.47 -13.61 -28.61
C GLY A 244 -13.14 -14.90 -28.12
N ALA A 245 -12.43 -16.05 -28.11
CA ALA A 245 -12.97 -17.30 -27.60
C ALA A 245 -13.36 -17.16 -26.11
N GLY A 246 -14.57 -17.58 -25.74
CA GLY A 246 -15.05 -17.53 -24.35
C GLY A 246 -15.48 -16.15 -23.84
N VAL A 247 -15.24 -15.06 -24.60
CA VAL A 247 -15.58 -13.70 -24.14
C VAL A 247 -17.10 -13.50 -24.08
N ALA A 248 -17.86 -14.10 -25.00
CA ALA A 248 -19.32 -14.03 -25.00
C ALA A 248 -19.90 -14.81 -23.80
N GLU A 249 -19.37 -16.00 -23.57
CA GLU A 249 -19.78 -16.90 -22.49
C GLU A 249 -19.42 -16.30 -21.12
N LEU A 250 -18.24 -15.68 -21.00
CA LEU A 250 -17.88 -14.92 -19.80
C LEU A 250 -18.87 -13.78 -19.55
N LEU A 251 -19.25 -13.03 -20.59
CA LEU A 251 -20.22 -11.95 -20.44
C LEU A 251 -21.58 -12.47 -19.96
N ASP A 252 -22.03 -13.61 -20.50
CA ASP A 252 -23.25 -14.27 -20.05
C ASP A 252 -23.17 -14.72 -18.59
N VAL A 253 -22.02 -15.28 -18.16
CA VAL A 253 -21.78 -15.65 -16.76
C VAL A 253 -21.85 -14.42 -15.85
N LEU A 254 -21.22 -13.30 -16.24
CA LEU A 254 -21.26 -12.07 -15.45
C LEU A 254 -22.68 -11.49 -15.34
N VAL A 255 -23.45 -11.51 -16.42
CA VAL A 255 -24.83 -11.00 -16.41
C VAL A 255 -25.75 -11.89 -15.58
N LYS A 256 -25.69 -13.20 -15.80
CA LYS A 256 -26.69 -14.14 -15.28
C LYS A 256 -26.33 -14.72 -13.92
N LEU A 257 -25.05 -14.77 -13.54
CA LEU A 257 -24.59 -15.51 -12.36
C LEU A 257 -23.75 -14.70 -11.38
N ALA A 258 -23.09 -13.62 -11.81
CA ALA A 258 -22.42 -12.76 -10.84
C ALA A 258 -23.49 -12.09 -9.95
N PRO A 259 -23.23 -11.95 -8.64
CA PRO A 259 -24.16 -11.32 -7.73
C PRO A 259 -24.40 -9.85 -8.09
N ASN A 260 -25.62 -9.40 -7.94
CA ASN A 260 -25.95 -7.98 -7.86
C ASN A 260 -25.75 -7.44 -6.43
N PRO A 261 -25.86 -6.11 -6.20
CA PRO A 261 -25.67 -5.52 -4.88
C PRO A 261 -26.61 -6.04 -3.78
N THR A 262 -27.79 -6.57 -4.13
CA THR A 262 -28.75 -7.18 -3.19
C THR A 262 -28.44 -8.63 -2.87
N GLU A 263 -27.73 -9.32 -3.75
CA GLU A 263 -27.38 -10.74 -3.66
C GLU A 263 -26.00 -10.95 -3.05
N GLY A 264 -25.08 -9.98 -3.17
CA GLY A 264 -23.72 -10.06 -2.66
C GLY A 264 -23.61 -10.14 -1.13
N ASN A 265 -22.41 -10.46 -0.65
CA ASN A 265 -22.14 -10.41 0.79
C ASN A 265 -22.20 -8.96 1.30
N PRO A 266 -22.71 -8.72 2.52
CA PRO A 266 -22.76 -7.38 3.09
C PRO A 266 -21.37 -6.72 3.14
N PRO A 267 -21.25 -5.44 2.76
CA PRO A 267 -20.01 -4.70 2.95
C PRO A 267 -19.62 -4.63 4.43
N LEU A 268 -18.33 -4.64 4.71
CA LEU A 268 -17.76 -4.71 6.07
C LEU A 268 -17.72 -3.35 6.74
N PHE A 269 -18.88 -2.72 6.92
CA PHE A 269 -19.01 -1.46 7.64
C PHE A 269 -19.14 -1.68 9.15
N TYR A 270 -18.65 -0.71 9.90
CA TYR A 270 -18.78 -0.65 11.34
C TYR A 270 -19.13 0.76 11.76
N LYS A 271 -19.82 0.89 12.90
CA LYS A 271 -20.14 2.17 13.53
C LYS A 271 -19.45 2.30 14.88
N GLY A 272 -18.84 3.45 15.14
CA GLY A 272 -18.10 3.73 16.38
C GLY A 272 -16.65 3.23 16.35
N GLU A 273 -15.86 3.54 17.38
CA GLU A 273 -14.43 3.21 17.45
C GLU A 273 -14.08 2.38 18.69
N GLY A 274 -12.95 1.65 18.64
CA GLY A 274 -12.43 0.88 19.77
C GLY A 274 -13.42 -0.17 20.27
N ASP A 275 -13.62 -0.23 21.59
CA ASP A 275 -14.52 -1.19 22.23
C ASP A 275 -16.01 -0.92 21.95
N ALA A 276 -16.36 0.27 21.44
CA ALA A 276 -17.74 0.64 21.07
C ALA A 276 -18.06 0.37 19.59
N LYS A 277 -17.16 -0.30 18.88
CA LYS A 277 -17.30 -0.66 17.46
C LYS A 277 -18.34 -1.77 17.30
N GLU A 278 -19.41 -1.48 16.57
CA GLU A 278 -20.47 -2.43 16.22
C GLU A 278 -20.55 -2.63 14.71
N GLU A 279 -20.92 -3.83 14.26
CA GLU A 279 -21.13 -4.12 12.84
C GLU A 279 -22.32 -3.30 12.30
N PHE A 280 -22.12 -2.60 11.19
CA PHE A 280 -23.16 -1.84 10.51
C PHE A 280 -23.50 -2.50 9.18
N ARG A 281 -24.77 -2.84 8.99
CA ARG A 281 -25.24 -3.45 7.74
C ARG A 281 -25.93 -2.43 6.86
N SER A 282 -25.27 -2.05 5.76
CA SER A 282 -25.91 -1.27 4.69
C SER A 282 -27.00 -2.10 4.00
N ILE A 283 -28.11 -1.45 3.63
CA ILE A 283 -29.20 -2.11 2.90
C ILE A 283 -29.34 -1.42 1.54
N PRO A 284 -29.11 -2.14 0.42
CA PRO A 284 -29.08 -1.58 -0.95
C PRO A 284 -30.47 -1.19 -1.46
N ASP A 285 -31.13 -0.29 -0.74
CA ASP A 285 -32.42 0.31 -1.07
C ASP A 285 -32.19 1.76 -1.50
N PRO A 286 -32.52 2.13 -2.76
CA PRO A 286 -32.39 3.49 -3.27
C PRO A 286 -33.15 4.57 -2.48
N LYS A 287 -34.12 4.19 -1.64
CA LYS A 287 -34.97 5.11 -0.87
C LYS A 287 -34.43 5.46 0.51
N ARG A 288 -33.39 4.77 0.98
CA ARG A 288 -32.74 5.04 2.26
C ARG A 288 -31.86 6.28 2.20
N HIS A 289 -31.38 6.70 3.35
CA HIS A 289 -30.30 7.67 3.46
C HIS A 289 -29.06 7.19 2.69
N VAL A 290 -28.36 8.14 2.11
CA VAL A 290 -27.19 7.84 1.28
C VAL A 290 -26.09 7.27 2.17
N LEU A 291 -25.53 6.15 1.74
CA LEU A 291 -24.23 5.69 2.21
C LEU A 291 -23.41 5.33 0.98
N ALA A 292 -22.31 6.03 0.79
CA ALA A 292 -21.34 5.76 -0.25
C ALA A 292 -19.93 5.72 0.33
N HIS A 293 -19.01 5.07 -0.37
CA HIS A 293 -17.65 4.87 0.11
C HIS A 293 -16.65 5.22 -0.98
N VAL A 294 -15.71 6.12 -0.67
CA VAL A 294 -14.67 6.58 -1.57
C VAL A 294 -13.52 5.57 -1.57
N PHE A 295 -13.46 4.74 -2.60
CA PHE A 295 -12.41 3.73 -2.74
C PHE A 295 -11.25 4.18 -3.64
N LYS A 296 -11.36 5.35 -4.28
CA LYS A 296 -10.30 5.88 -5.14
C LYS A 296 -10.39 7.40 -5.24
N VAL A 297 -9.24 8.06 -5.18
CA VAL A 297 -9.11 9.50 -5.46
C VAL A 297 -8.23 9.67 -6.69
N VAL A 298 -8.62 10.56 -7.61
CA VAL A 298 -7.84 10.86 -8.82
C VAL A 298 -7.58 12.35 -8.89
N MET A 299 -6.32 12.72 -9.12
CA MET A 299 -5.92 14.10 -9.36
C MET A 299 -5.93 14.39 -10.86
N ASP A 300 -7.05 14.87 -11.38
CA ASP A 300 -7.20 15.23 -12.79
C ASP A 300 -6.66 16.65 -13.07
N PRO A 301 -5.81 16.85 -14.10
CA PRO A 301 -5.27 18.17 -14.44
C PRO A 301 -6.30 19.23 -14.81
N PHE A 302 -7.48 18.84 -15.30
CA PHE A 302 -8.52 19.74 -15.82
C PHE A 302 -9.68 19.90 -14.85
N VAL A 303 -10.13 18.79 -14.25
CA VAL A 303 -11.31 18.75 -13.36
C VAL A 303 -10.93 18.94 -11.89
N GLY A 304 -9.67 18.70 -11.54
CA GLY A 304 -9.15 18.78 -10.17
C GLY A 304 -9.27 17.44 -9.44
N LYS A 305 -9.44 17.51 -8.12
CA LYS A 305 -9.61 16.33 -7.27
C LYS A 305 -10.97 15.67 -7.57
N LEU A 306 -10.92 14.42 -8.02
CA LEU A 306 -12.07 13.54 -8.23
C LEU A 306 -12.09 12.48 -7.13
N GLY A 307 -13.14 12.47 -6.32
CA GLY A 307 -13.41 11.34 -5.41
C GLY A 307 -14.33 10.36 -6.12
N VAL A 308 -13.87 9.13 -6.26
CA VAL A 308 -14.58 8.03 -6.90
C VAL A 308 -15.11 7.11 -5.80
N PHE A 309 -16.41 6.85 -5.84
CA PHE A 309 -17.11 6.16 -4.77
C PHE A 309 -18.09 5.11 -5.30
N ARG A 310 -18.38 4.14 -4.45
CA ARG A 310 -19.46 3.17 -4.61
C ARG A 310 -20.65 3.59 -3.75
N VAL A 311 -21.86 3.55 -4.32
CA VAL A 311 -23.10 3.73 -3.54
C VAL A 311 -23.51 2.38 -2.96
N HIS A 312 -23.72 2.32 -1.64
CA HIS A 312 -24.15 1.10 -0.94
C HIS A 312 -25.62 1.14 -0.51
N GLN A 313 -26.16 2.33 -0.24
CA GLN A 313 -27.60 2.56 -0.01
C GLN A 313 -27.97 4.00 -0.35
N GLY A 314 -29.27 4.23 -0.58
CA GLY A 314 -29.79 5.53 -1.00
C GLY A 314 -29.46 5.87 -2.45
N THR A 315 -29.78 7.10 -2.86
CA THR A 315 -29.55 7.58 -4.23
C THR A 315 -28.81 8.91 -4.19
N VAL A 316 -27.68 8.98 -4.90
CA VAL A 316 -26.96 10.25 -5.11
C VAL A 316 -27.43 10.86 -6.42
N THR A 317 -27.93 12.08 -6.37
CA THR A 317 -28.28 12.87 -7.56
C THR A 317 -27.44 14.13 -7.62
N LYS A 318 -27.56 14.87 -8.73
CA LYS A 318 -27.18 16.28 -8.70
C LYS A 318 -27.94 16.98 -7.58
N GLU A 319 -27.31 17.95 -6.94
CA GLU A 319 -27.83 18.74 -5.83
C GLU A 319 -27.96 18.01 -4.48
N THR A 320 -27.70 16.70 -4.40
CA THR A 320 -27.64 15.98 -3.11
C THR A 320 -26.60 16.63 -2.21
N GLN A 321 -26.98 16.85 -0.95
CA GLN A 321 -26.06 17.33 0.09
C GLN A 321 -25.48 16.13 0.81
N LEU A 322 -24.15 16.04 0.85
CA LEU A 322 -23.43 14.94 1.47
C LEU A 322 -22.41 15.48 2.47
N PHE A 323 -22.21 14.73 3.55
CA PHE A 323 -21.12 14.87 4.50
C PHE A 323 -19.98 13.93 4.12
N VAL A 324 -18.76 14.27 4.55
CA VAL A 324 -17.57 13.43 4.39
C VAL A 324 -17.15 12.96 5.78
N GLY A 325 -17.34 11.66 6.05
CA GLY A 325 -17.25 11.10 7.40
C GLY A 325 -17.99 11.98 8.41
N ASP A 326 -17.37 12.23 9.56
CA ASP A 326 -17.97 13.00 10.66
C ASP A 326 -17.89 14.54 10.45
N GLY A 327 -17.70 14.97 9.20
CA GLY A 327 -17.56 16.36 8.84
C GLY A 327 -18.84 17.15 9.16
N ARG A 328 -18.70 18.29 9.84
CA ARG A 328 -19.86 19.13 10.20
C ARG A 328 -20.48 19.91 9.03
N LYS A 329 -19.73 20.08 7.94
CA LYS A 329 -20.16 20.89 6.79
C LYS A 329 -20.48 19.96 5.63
N PRO A 330 -21.73 19.95 5.13
CA PRO A 330 -22.04 19.21 3.94
C PRO A 330 -21.45 19.93 2.71
N PHE A 331 -21.06 19.15 1.71
CA PHE A 331 -20.86 19.65 0.36
C PHE A 331 -22.06 19.32 -0.52
N LYS A 332 -22.23 20.07 -1.60
CA LYS A 332 -23.31 19.85 -2.56
C LYS A 332 -22.76 19.20 -3.82
N VAL A 333 -23.38 18.11 -4.26
CA VAL A 333 -23.03 17.39 -5.49
C VAL A 333 -23.40 18.26 -6.69
N GLY A 334 -22.44 18.98 -7.26
CA GLY A 334 -22.67 19.84 -8.43
C GLY A 334 -22.75 19.05 -9.74
N HIS A 335 -21.72 18.24 -10.00
CA HIS A 335 -21.67 17.33 -11.15
C HIS A 335 -21.38 15.92 -10.66
N LEU A 336 -22.13 14.97 -11.20
CA LEU A 336 -21.99 13.55 -10.93
C LEU A 336 -21.53 12.86 -12.21
N PHE A 337 -20.44 12.10 -12.12
CA PHE A 337 -19.82 11.46 -13.28
C PHE A 337 -19.79 9.94 -13.12
N MET A 338 -19.95 9.23 -14.24
CA MET A 338 -19.56 7.85 -14.41
C MET A 338 -18.29 7.83 -15.26
N LEU A 339 -17.25 7.13 -14.79
CA LEU A 339 -15.96 7.09 -15.48
C LEU A 339 -15.97 6.02 -16.58
N GLN A 340 -15.24 6.29 -17.67
CA GLN A 340 -14.94 5.35 -18.75
C GLN A 340 -13.50 5.61 -19.23
N GLY A 341 -12.53 5.06 -18.50
CA GLY A 341 -11.13 5.42 -18.66
C GLY A 341 -10.93 6.94 -18.50
N ALA A 342 -10.32 7.59 -19.49
CA ALA A 342 -10.09 9.04 -19.49
C ALA A 342 -11.35 9.91 -19.60
N LYS A 343 -12.52 9.33 -19.90
CA LYS A 343 -13.75 10.09 -20.15
C LYS A 343 -14.60 10.13 -18.89
N ASN A 344 -15.06 11.34 -18.54
CA ASN A 344 -16.01 11.56 -17.46
C ASN A 344 -17.40 11.78 -18.08
N VAL A 345 -18.28 10.80 -17.97
CA VAL A 345 -19.66 10.86 -18.51
C VAL A 345 -20.58 11.40 -17.44
N GLU A 346 -21.21 12.54 -17.66
CA GLU A 346 -22.15 13.10 -16.68
C GLU A 346 -23.43 12.24 -16.59
N ILE A 347 -23.86 11.95 -15.37
CA ILE A 347 -25.06 11.16 -15.05
C ILE A 347 -25.99 11.96 -14.12
N ASP A 348 -27.28 11.61 -14.14
CA ASP A 348 -28.28 12.33 -13.34
C ASP A 348 -28.44 11.74 -11.93
N ARG A 349 -28.18 10.44 -11.78
CA ARG A 349 -28.28 9.71 -10.52
C ARG A 349 -27.33 8.51 -10.48
N ALA A 350 -26.92 8.13 -9.27
CA ALA A 350 -26.24 6.87 -8.95
C ALA A 350 -27.04 6.16 -7.83
N VAL A 351 -27.37 4.89 -8.06
CA VAL A 351 -28.14 4.04 -7.13
C VAL A 351 -27.21 2.99 -6.49
N PRO A 352 -27.65 2.21 -5.48
CA PRO A 352 -26.80 1.19 -4.87
C PRO A 352 -26.21 0.24 -5.92
N GLY A 353 -24.89 0.03 -5.84
CA GLY A 353 -24.08 -0.70 -6.83
C GLY A 353 -23.37 0.17 -7.85
N ASP A 354 -23.82 1.40 -8.10
CA ASP A 354 -23.13 2.27 -9.07
C ASP A 354 -21.78 2.76 -8.55
N LEU A 355 -20.79 2.76 -9.45
CA LEU A 355 -19.51 3.45 -9.27
C LEU A 355 -19.58 4.83 -9.93
N ALA A 356 -19.46 5.87 -9.14
CA ALA A 356 -19.59 7.26 -9.58
C ALA A 356 -18.46 8.13 -9.03
N ALA A 357 -18.35 9.35 -9.54
CA ALA A 357 -17.34 10.31 -9.12
C ALA A 357 -17.92 11.71 -8.97
N VAL A 358 -17.41 12.43 -7.97
CA VAL A 358 -17.65 13.86 -7.76
C VAL A 358 -16.33 14.63 -7.79
N ALA A 359 -16.40 15.85 -8.30
CA ALA A 359 -15.24 16.72 -8.46
C ALA A 359 -15.24 17.86 -7.45
N LYS A 360 -14.04 18.41 -7.18
CA LYS A 360 -13.82 19.68 -6.47
C LYS A 360 -14.33 19.69 -5.01
N VAL A 361 -14.20 18.55 -4.34
CA VAL A 361 -14.42 18.44 -2.89
C VAL A 361 -13.06 18.14 -2.26
N GLU A 362 -12.51 19.12 -1.54
CA GLU A 362 -11.14 19.04 -1.01
C GLU A 362 -11.04 18.02 0.12
N GLU A 363 -12.12 17.83 0.88
CA GLU A 363 -12.21 16.96 2.04
C GLU A 363 -12.25 15.47 1.69
N LEU A 364 -12.48 15.09 0.43
CA LEU A 364 -12.58 13.67 0.04
C LEU A 364 -11.24 12.95 0.16
N GLU A 365 -11.14 11.97 1.02
CA GLU A 365 -9.94 11.15 1.15
C GLU A 365 -10.24 9.71 0.73
N PHE A 366 -9.19 8.93 0.48
CA PHE A 366 -9.33 7.50 0.31
C PHE A 366 -9.98 6.90 1.57
N ASP A 367 -10.88 5.94 1.39
CA ASP A 367 -11.61 5.21 2.44
C ASP A 367 -12.68 6.01 3.20
N CYS A 368 -12.92 7.28 2.85
CA CYS A 368 -13.96 8.07 3.53
C CYS A 368 -15.38 7.62 3.11
N VAL A 369 -16.30 7.71 4.08
CA VAL A 369 -17.73 7.45 3.86
C VAL A 369 -18.44 8.77 3.53
N LEU A 370 -19.36 8.74 2.58
CA LEU A 370 -20.24 9.84 2.22
C LEU A 370 -21.66 9.50 2.60
N HIS A 371 -22.34 10.42 3.28
CA HIS A 371 -23.71 10.20 3.72
C HIS A 371 -24.52 11.49 3.79
N ASP A 372 -25.85 11.40 3.88
CA ASP A 372 -26.73 12.59 3.90
C ASP A 372 -27.38 12.86 5.27
N SER A 373 -27.16 12.00 6.27
CA SER A 373 -27.67 12.17 7.64
C SER A 373 -26.60 12.02 8.70
N HIS A 374 -26.57 12.89 9.72
CA HIS A 374 -25.68 12.72 10.89
C HIS A 374 -25.98 11.47 11.73
N ASP A 375 -27.10 10.79 11.49
CA ASP A 375 -27.34 9.46 12.06
C ASP A 375 -26.32 8.41 11.55
N GLU A 376 -25.63 8.72 10.45
CA GLU A 376 -24.63 7.87 9.79
C GLU A 376 -23.19 8.31 10.11
N ASP A 377 -23.01 9.26 11.02
CA ASP A 377 -21.71 9.59 11.59
C ASP A 377 -21.07 8.34 12.24
N HIS A 378 -19.75 8.30 12.22
CA HIS A 378 -18.84 7.27 12.72
C HIS A 378 -18.94 5.93 12.01
N ILE A 379 -19.60 5.88 10.85
CA ILE A 379 -19.57 4.72 9.97
C ILE A 379 -18.25 4.73 9.18
N HIS A 380 -17.53 3.61 9.23
CA HIS A 380 -16.29 3.40 8.48
C HIS A 380 -16.22 1.95 8.00
N MET A 381 -15.54 1.72 6.87
CA MET A 381 -15.31 0.38 6.36
C MET A 381 -14.15 -0.29 7.12
N GLN A 382 -14.09 -1.61 7.12
CA GLN A 382 -12.91 -2.35 7.56
C GLN A 382 -11.65 -1.86 6.81
N PRO A 383 -10.62 -1.34 7.50
CA PRO A 383 -9.44 -0.81 6.83
C PRO A 383 -8.72 -1.88 5.99
N LEU A 384 -8.25 -1.49 4.80
CA LEU A 384 -7.46 -2.35 3.92
C LEU A 384 -6.05 -2.57 4.46
N GLU A 385 -5.60 -3.82 4.46
CA GLU A 385 -4.23 -4.17 4.82
C GLU A 385 -3.29 -3.92 3.62
N PHE A 386 -2.87 -2.66 3.50
CA PHE A 386 -1.90 -2.27 2.50
C PHE A 386 -0.49 -2.78 2.85
N PRO A 387 0.30 -3.24 1.85
CA PRO A 387 1.69 -3.57 2.07
C PRO A 387 2.50 -2.35 2.52
N THR A 388 3.40 -2.55 3.47
CA THR A 388 4.21 -1.44 3.99
C THR A 388 5.28 -1.01 2.98
N PRO A 389 5.39 0.27 2.62
CA PRO A 389 6.38 0.75 1.66
C PRO A 389 7.79 0.81 2.26
N MET A 390 8.67 -0.10 1.81
CA MET A 390 10.03 -0.23 2.33
C MET A 390 11.07 0.55 1.52
N GLN A 391 10.82 0.81 0.23
CA GLN A 391 11.80 1.44 -0.65
C GLN A 391 11.72 2.96 -0.52
N GLY A 392 12.77 3.60 -0.02
CA GLY A 392 12.78 5.04 0.27
C GLY A 392 13.89 5.82 -0.46
N VAL A 393 13.59 7.06 -0.83
CA VAL A 393 14.55 8.05 -1.32
C VAL A 393 14.41 9.36 -0.54
N ALA A 394 15.53 9.94 -0.12
CA ALA A 394 15.54 11.29 0.40
C ALA A 394 15.43 12.26 -0.77
N ILE A 395 14.56 13.26 -0.64
CA ILE A 395 14.26 14.24 -1.67
C ILE A 395 14.73 15.63 -1.25
N SER A 396 15.16 16.42 -2.21
CA SER A 396 15.50 17.82 -2.00
C SER A 396 15.10 18.68 -3.20
N PRO A 397 14.73 19.95 -2.99
CA PRO A 397 14.41 20.86 -4.06
C PRO A 397 15.63 21.11 -4.94
N LYS A 398 15.49 20.92 -6.25
CA LYS A 398 16.53 21.26 -7.22
C LYS A 398 16.69 22.78 -7.39
N LYS A 399 15.59 23.53 -7.20
CA LYS A 399 15.55 25.00 -7.22
C LYS A 399 15.15 25.53 -5.85
N ARG A 400 15.88 26.52 -5.34
CA ARG A 400 15.52 27.21 -4.08
C ARG A 400 14.11 27.81 -4.19
N GLY A 401 13.27 27.58 -3.19
CA GLY A 401 11.90 28.09 -3.14
C GLY A 401 10.83 27.08 -3.56
N ASP A 402 11.20 25.91 -4.10
CA ASP A 402 10.24 24.86 -4.47
C ASP A 402 9.81 23.99 -3.26
N GLU A 403 10.29 24.24 -2.04
CA GLU A 403 10.02 23.43 -0.84
C GLU A 403 8.51 23.26 -0.58
N GLN A 404 7.76 24.37 -0.57
CA GLN A 404 6.32 24.35 -0.34
C GLN A 404 5.59 23.59 -1.45
N ARG A 405 6.00 23.79 -2.70
CA ARG A 405 5.39 23.14 -3.87
C ARG A 405 5.64 21.63 -3.88
N ILE A 406 6.82 21.20 -3.44
CA ILE A 406 7.12 19.77 -3.23
C ILE A 406 6.17 19.17 -2.21
N TRP A 407 6.00 19.83 -1.06
CA TRP A 407 5.07 19.37 -0.02
C TRP A 407 3.63 19.25 -0.54
N GLU A 408 3.13 20.27 -1.26
CA GLU A 408 1.80 20.26 -1.86
C GLU A 408 1.62 19.13 -2.89
N VAL A 409 2.59 18.92 -3.79
CA VAL A 409 2.52 17.85 -4.81
C VAL A 409 2.58 16.48 -4.17
N MET A 410 3.49 16.26 -3.21
CA MET A 410 3.58 14.98 -2.54
C MET A 410 2.31 14.65 -1.76
N HIS A 411 1.72 15.61 -1.06
CA HIS A 411 0.46 15.39 -0.36
C HIS A 411 -0.67 14.96 -1.32
N ARG A 412 -0.73 15.56 -2.52
CA ARG A 412 -1.69 15.13 -3.55
C ARG A 412 -1.44 13.70 -4.03
N LEU A 413 -0.18 13.30 -4.16
CA LEU A 413 0.21 11.95 -4.57
C LEU A 413 -0.10 10.90 -3.49
N THR A 414 0.12 11.22 -2.21
CA THR A 414 -0.21 10.30 -1.10
C THR A 414 -1.71 10.13 -0.90
N VAL A 415 -2.52 11.14 -1.22
CA VAL A 415 -3.99 11.01 -1.20
C VAL A 415 -4.48 10.09 -2.33
N GLU A 416 -3.79 10.06 -3.46
CA GLU A 416 -4.12 9.16 -4.59
C GLU A 416 -3.62 7.72 -4.37
N ASP A 417 -2.53 7.53 -3.64
CA ASP A 417 -1.93 6.22 -3.38
C ASP A 417 -1.63 6.00 -1.88
N PRO A 418 -2.42 5.15 -1.18
CA PRO A 418 -2.23 4.88 0.25
C PRO A 418 -0.94 4.10 0.55
N THR A 419 -0.25 3.59 -0.47
CA THR A 419 1.04 2.89 -0.33
C THR A 419 2.25 3.81 -0.56
N LEU A 420 2.01 5.11 -0.74
CA LEU A 420 3.04 6.13 -0.78
C LEU A 420 3.09 6.86 0.57
N VAL A 421 4.24 6.84 1.23
CA VAL A 421 4.41 7.44 2.57
C VAL A 421 5.49 8.50 2.54
N ILE A 422 5.22 9.65 3.16
CA ILE A 422 6.21 10.72 3.35
C ILE A 422 6.62 10.71 4.82
N GLU A 423 7.91 10.58 5.06
CA GLU A 423 8.49 10.71 6.40
C GLU A 423 9.39 11.94 6.44
N HIS A 424 9.38 12.63 7.58
CA HIS A 424 10.36 13.67 7.87
C HIS A 424 11.18 13.24 9.08
N ASP A 425 12.49 13.06 8.90
CA ASP A 425 13.40 12.81 10.02
C ASP A 425 13.88 14.15 10.59
N PRO A 426 13.43 14.54 11.80
CA PRO A 426 13.81 15.82 12.40
C PRO A 426 15.31 15.91 12.73
N ASN A 427 16.01 14.78 12.85
CA ASN A 427 17.43 14.77 13.24
C ASN A 427 18.34 15.05 12.05
N SER A 428 18.06 14.42 10.91
CA SER A 428 18.79 14.67 9.67
C SER A 428 18.22 15.84 8.87
N ASN A 429 17.04 16.34 9.27
CA ASN A 429 16.22 17.31 8.54
C ASN A 429 16.00 16.86 7.08
N GLU A 430 15.76 15.56 6.90
CA GLU A 430 15.51 14.95 5.59
C GLU A 430 14.05 14.58 5.44
N THR A 431 13.50 14.88 4.26
CA THR A 431 12.21 14.34 3.83
C THR A 431 12.47 13.11 2.98
N VAL A 432 11.89 11.98 3.38
CA VAL A 432 12.03 10.69 2.73
C VAL A 432 10.68 10.29 2.14
N LEU A 433 10.67 10.03 0.83
CA LEU A 433 9.54 9.45 0.14
C LEU A 433 9.72 7.93 0.08
N ARG A 434 8.74 7.18 0.60
CA ARG A 434 8.71 5.72 0.57
C ARG A 434 7.61 5.19 -0.33
N ALA A 435 7.94 4.15 -1.09
CA ALA A 435 7.00 3.39 -1.90
C ALA A 435 7.27 1.88 -1.80
N LEU A 436 6.44 1.08 -2.46
CA LEU A 436 6.51 -0.39 -2.42
C LEU A 436 7.78 -0.97 -3.09
N GLY A 437 8.33 -0.27 -4.08
CA GLY A 437 9.50 -0.72 -4.81
C GLY A 437 10.08 0.35 -5.74
N ASP A 438 11.15 -0.02 -6.45
CA ASP A 438 11.90 0.90 -7.31
C ASP A 438 11.07 1.39 -8.50
N LEU A 439 10.22 0.53 -9.08
CA LEU A 439 9.38 0.92 -10.21
C LEU A 439 8.29 1.88 -9.73
N HIS A 440 7.72 1.62 -8.56
CA HIS A 440 6.77 2.55 -7.93
C HIS A 440 7.41 3.92 -7.71
N LEU A 441 8.57 3.99 -7.03
CA LEU A 441 9.27 5.27 -6.82
C LEU A 441 9.58 5.99 -8.13
N ARG A 442 10.11 5.29 -9.14
CA ARG A 442 10.43 5.89 -10.43
C ARG A 442 9.19 6.50 -11.08
N SER A 443 8.07 5.78 -11.09
CA SER A 443 6.82 6.26 -11.66
C SER A 443 6.31 7.54 -10.96
N VAL A 444 6.45 7.61 -9.63
CA VAL A 444 6.08 8.79 -8.83
C VAL A 444 6.98 9.99 -9.15
N LEU A 445 8.31 9.81 -9.17
CA LEU A 445 9.28 10.86 -9.52
C LEU A 445 9.06 11.36 -10.95
N GLU A 446 8.79 10.46 -11.90
CA GLU A 446 8.50 10.81 -13.28
C GLU A 446 7.17 11.57 -13.41
N ARG A 447 6.16 11.21 -12.60
CA ARG A 447 4.89 11.96 -12.53
C ARG A 447 5.09 13.37 -11.97
N MET A 448 5.92 13.55 -10.93
CA MET A 448 6.28 14.87 -10.41
C MET A 448 6.90 15.76 -11.50
N SER A 449 7.81 15.20 -12.31
CA SER A 449 8.45 15.92 -13.41
C SER A 449 7.49 16.19 -14.58
N SER A 450 6.78 15.17 -15.06
CA SER A 450 5.99 15.23 -16.29
C SER A 450 4.65 15.94 -16.11
N GLN A 451 3.89 15.62 -15.06
CA GLN A 451 2.56 16.16 -14.78
C GLN A 451 2.64 17.47 -14.01
N PHE A 452 3.44 17.51 -12.93
CA PHE A 452 3.52 18.68 -12.06
C PHE A 452 4.62 19.67 -12.43
N LYS A 453 5.47 19.37 -13.42
CA LYS A 453 6.61 20.21 -13.86
C LYS A 453 7.52 20.60 -12.69
N LEU A 454 7.81 19.62 -11.83
CA LEU A 454 8.60 19.77 -10.63
C LEU A 454 9.79 18.82 -10.67
N GLU A 455 11.00 19.38 -10.75
CA GLU A 455 12.24 18.61 -10.70
C GLU A 455 12.78 18.58 -9.28
N ILE A 456 13.12 17.39 -8.80
CA ILE A 456 13.69 17.15 -7.48
C ILE A 456 14.98 16.36 -7.60
N ASP A 457 15.92 16.62 -6.69
CA ASP A 457 17.11 15.82 -6.53
C ASP A 457 16.82 14.70 -5.52
N THR A 458 17.33 13.50 -5.79
CA THR A 458 17.14 12.33 -4.93
C THR A 458 18.48 11.74 -4.49
N ARG A 459 18.51 11.16 -3.29
CA ARG A 459 19.64 10.38 -2.79
C ARG A 459 19.18 9.28 -1.84
N PRO A 460 20.01 8.27 -1.56
CA PRO A 460 19.69 7.30 -0.51
C PRO A 460 19.43 8.00 0.84
N PRO A 461 18.38 7.61 1.59
CA PRO A 461 18.11 8.14 2.91
C PRO A 461 19.30 7.92 3.84
N ARG A 462 19.60 8.90 4.70
CA ARG A 462 20.66 8.71 5.70
C ARG A 462 20.25 7.67 6.73
N ILE A 463 21.21 6.85 7.12
CA ILE A 463 21.05 5.95 8.26
C ILE A 463 21.14 6.82 9.52
N PRO A 464 20.13 6.75 10.43
CA PRO A 464 20.09 7.57 11.62
C PRO A 464 21.02 7.01 12.70
N TYR A 465 22.33 7.04 12.44
CA TYR A 465 23.36 6.70 13.44
C TYR A 465 23.24 7.62 14.66
N ARG A 466 23.77 7.15 15.79
CA ARG A 466 23.84 7.91 17.04
C ARG A 466 25.27 7.88 17.59
N GLU A 467 25.54 8.74 18.55
CA GLU A 467 26.80 8.76 19.27
C GLU A 467 26.57 8.60 20.77
N THR A 468 27.58 8.12 21.47
CA THR A 468 27.53 7.97 22.93
C THR A 468 28.96 7.83 23.46
N ILE A 469 29.12 7.74 24.78
CA ILE A 469 30.40 7.51 25.45
C ILE A 469 30.43 6.14 26.12
N THR A 470 31.61 5.63 26.45
CA THR A 470 31.77 4.29 27.06
C THR A 470 32.39 4.31 28.44
N VAL A 471 33.08 5.39 28.80
CA VAL A 471 33.70 5.55 30.13
C VAL A 471 33.40 6.93 30.69
N GLN A 472 33.46 7.06 32.01
CA GLN A 472 33.38 8.35 32.67
C GLN A 472 34.62 9.19 32.35
N ALA A 473 34.44 10.50 32.12
CA ALA A 473 35.54 11.43 31.94
C ALA A 473 35.21 12.84 32.45
N GLU A 474 36.25 13.65 32.61
CA GLU A 474 36.13 15.05 33.01
C GLU A 474 36.68 15.97 31.91
N GLY A 475 35.97 17.07 31.69
CA GLY A 475 36.33 18.08 30.72
C GLY A 475 36.31 19.47 31.31
N PHE A 476 37.20 20.31 30.81
CA PHE A 476 37.40 21.66 31.32
C PHE A 476 37.55 22.66 30.19
N HIS A 477 36.86 23.79 30.29
CA HIS A 477 37.12 24.91 29.41
C HIS A 477 36.98 26.26 30.10
N ARG A 478 37.95 27.14 29.83
CA ARG A 478 37.95 28.54 30.22
C ARG A 478 37.81 29.42 28.99
N HIS A 479 36.63 30.00 28.80
CA HIS A 479 36.36 30.97 27.74
C HIS A 479 36.69 32.37 28.23
N LYS A 480 37.74 32.98 27.67
CA LYS A 480 38.13 34.38 27.92
C LYS A 480 38.31 35.08 26.58
N LYS A 481 37.48 36.07 26.28
CA LYS A 481 37.59 36.90 25.06
C LYS A 481 37.53 38.38 25.43
N GLN A 482 38.57 39.11 25.03
CA GLN A 482 38.62 40.57 25.06
C GLN A 482 38.69 41.06 23.61
N THR A 483 37.53 41.29 23.00
CA THR A 483 37.40 42.12 21.80
C THR A 483 36.99 43.51 22.23
N GLY A 484 37.30 44.57 21.48
CA GLY A 484 37.16 46.00 21.84
C GLY A 484 35.77 46.55 22.25
N GLY A 485 34.85 45.69 22.70
CA GLY A 485 33.66 46.00 23.50
C GLY A 485 33.66 45.24 24.84
N ALA A 486 32.49 44.86 25.34
CA ALA A 486 32.35 44.21 26.66
C ALA A 486 32.97 42.81 26.73
N GLY A 487 33.71 42.53 27.80
CA GLY A 487 34.42 41.27 28.02
C GLY A 487 33.49 40.05 28.12
N GLN A 488 34.05 38.88 27.81
CA GLN A 488 33.39 37.58 27.98
C GLN A 488 34.28 36.67 28.85
N PHE A 489 33.72 36.16 29.95
CA PHE A 489 34.37 35.23 30.86
C PHE A 489 33.43 34.11 31.31
N GLY A 490 33.86 32.86 31.18
CA GLY A 490 33.20 31.71 31.79
C GLY A 490 34.15 30.52 31.88
N GLU A 491 34.19 29.86 33.03
CA GLU A 491 34.97 28.64 33.25
C GLU A 491 34.02 27.55 33.74
N VAL A 492 34.05 26.39 33.07
CA VAL A 492 33.14 25.28 33.34
C VAL A 492 33.95 23.98 33.40
N SER A 493 33.74 23.21 34.46
CA SER A 493 34.24 21.85 34.63
C SER A 493 33.06 20.87 34.62
N LEU A 494 33.07 19.94 33.67
CA LEU A 494 32.03 18.94 33.49
C LEU A 494 32.57 17.55 33.77
N ARG A 495 31.72 16.70 34.32
CA ARG A 495 31.93 15.25 34.39
C ARG A 495 30.85 14.60 33.54
N VAL A 496 31.24 13.70 32.64
CA VAL A 496 30.34 12.97 31.77
C VAL A 496 30.42 11.49 32.10
N GLU A 497 29.27 10.81 32.10
CA GLU A 497 29.18 9.37 32.33
C GLU A 497 28.14 8.72 31.41
N PRO A 498 28.38 7.49 30.94
CA PRO A 498 27.42 6.79 30.09
C PRO A 498 26.18 6.36 30.88
N LEU A 499 25.02 6.43 30.26
CA LEU A 499 23.77 5.89 30.78
C LEU A 499 23.42 4.56 30.07
N PRO A 500 22.51 3.74 30.64
CA PRO A 500 21.93 2.61 29.92
C PRO A 500 21.29 3.05 28.59
N ARG A 501 21.26 2.15 27.61
CA ARG A 501 20.68 2.43 26.29
C ARG A 501 19.21 2.80 26.39
N GLY A 502 18.82 3.87 25.68
CA GLY A 502 17.44 4.36 25.67
C GLY A 502 17.09 5.29 26.83
N THR A 503 18.05 5.62 27.71
CA THR A 503 17.83 6.56 28.82
C THR A 503 17.80 8.02 28.33
N GLY A 504 18.51 8.32 27.23
CA GLY A 504 18.54 9.68 26.67
C GLY A 504 19.58 10.58 27.35
N PHE A 505 19.20 11.80 27.73
CA PHE A 505 20.12 12.81 28.27
C PHE A 505 19.70 13.27 29.67
N GLU A 506 20.67 13.29 30.59
CA GLU A 506 20.47 13.82 31.94
C GLU A 506 21.48 14.93 32.24
N PHE A 507 21.00 16.06 32.74
CA PHE A 507 21.83 17.19 33.16
C PHE A 507 21.68 17.44 34.66
N VAL A 508 22.80 17.46 35.39
CA VAL A 508 22.83 17.62 36.85
C VAL A 508 23.72 18.79 37.25
N ASP A 509 23.16 19.73 38.01
CA ASP A 509 23.95 20.75 38.71
C ASP A 509 24.51 20.17 40.02
N GLY A 510 25.80 19.85 40.01
CA GLY A 510 26.55 19.38 41.18
C GLY A 510 27.42 20.47 41.81
N THR A 511 27.26 21.74 41.41
CA THR A 511 28.11 22.83 41.89
C THR A 511 27.86 23.12 43.37
N LYS A 512 28.93 23.41 44.13
CA LYS A 512 28.85 23.77 45.55
C LYS A 512 29.32 25.21 45.74
N GLY A 513 28.62 25.99 46.56
CA GLY A 513 29.05 27.33 46.96
C GLY A 513 28.90 28.44 45.91
N GLY A 514 28.07 28.26 44.87
CA GLY A 514 27.72 29.33 43.92
C GLY A 514 28.86 29.77 42.99
N VAL A 515 29.84 28.90 42.74
CA VAL A 515 31.00 29.18 41.86
C VAL A 515 30.60 29.56 40.43
N ILE A 516 29.48 28.99 39.97
CA ILE A 516 28.70 29.47 38.82
C ILE A 516 27.34 29.94 39.36
N PRO A 517 26.93 31.19 39.15
CA PRO A 517 25.59 31.65 39.50
C PRO A 517 24.52 30.79 38.81
N HIS A 518 23.47 30.38 39.55
CA HIS A 518 22.41 29.51 39.02
C HIS A 518 21.75 30.01 37.73
N GLN A 519 21.70 31.33 37.52
CA GLN A 519 21.20 31.94 36.29
C GLN A 519 21.99 31.55 35.02
N PHE A 520 23.25 31.12 35.15
CA PHE A 520 24.11 30.72 34.03
C PHE A 520 24.15 29.21 33.81
N ILE A 521 23.59 28.39 34.71
CA ILE A 521 23.52 26.93 34.55
C ILE A 521 22.73 26.52 33.30
N PRO A 522 21.55 27.12 33.00
CA PRO A 522 20.85 26.85 31.75
C PRO A 522 21.68 27.19 30.49
N ALA A 523 22.57 28.17 30.59
CA ALA A 523 23.48 28.53 29.49
C ALA A 523 24.53 27.44 29.25
N VAL A 524 25.07 26.85 30.33
CA VAL A 524 25.98 25.70 30.24
C VAL A 524 25.26 24.51 29.61
N GLN A 525 24.04 24.18 30.08
CA GLN A 525 23.22 23.11 29.53
C GLN A 525 22.95 23.32 28.03
N LYS A 526 22.55 24.53 27.63
CA LYS A 526 22.36 24.88 26.22
C LYS A 526 23.62 24.66 25.37
N GLY A 527 24.80 24.92 25.92
CA GLY A 527 26.08 24.62 25.27
C GLY A 527 26.34 23.12 25.10
N VAL A 528 25.95 22.31 26.07
CA VAL A 528 26.00 20.83 26.00
C VAL A 528 25.02 20.31 24.96
N GLU A 529 23.76 20.76 24.99
CA GLU A 529 22.70 20.37 24.06
C GLU A 529 23.06 20.66 22.60
N GLN A 530 23.78 21.75 22.33
CA GLN A 530 24.31 22.04 20.99
C GLN A 530 25.24 20.94 20.48
N VAL A 531 26.10 20.38 21.33
CA VAL A 531 27.00 19.27 20.96
C VAL A 531 26.22 17.97 20.88
N LEU A 532 25.26 17.74 21.78
CA LEU A 532 24.40 16.56 21.72
C LEU A 532 23.65 16.51 20.39
N ALA A 533 23.18 17.64 19.87
CA ALA A 533 22.53 17.72 18.56
C ALA A 533 23.52 17.54 17.40
N SER A 534 24.69 18.18 17.46
CA SER A 534 25.68 18.19 16.36
C SER A 534 26.58 16.95 16.30
N GLY A 535 26.63 16.15 17.36
CA GLY A 535 27.64 15.11 17.55
C GLY A 535 29.03 15.66 17.89
N ALA A 536 29.91 14.76 18.32
CA ALA A 536 31.29 15.04 18.70
C ALA A 536 32.33 14.23 17.89
N LEU A 537 31.98 13.01 17.46
CA LEU A 537 32.87 12.07 16.77
C LEU A 537 32.63 12.01 15.26
N ALA A 538 31.38 11.77 14.85
CA ALA A 538 30.98 11.51 13.47
C ALA A 538 29.82 12.41 12.99
N GLY A 539 29.41 13.38 13.82
CA GLY A 539 28.40 14.37 13.47
C GLY A 539 26.97 13.89 13.66
N PHE A 540 26.75 12.86 14.50
CA PHE A 540 25.43 12.33 14.79
C PHE A 540 24.99 12.66 16.20
N GLN A 541 23.67 12.72 16.40
CA GLN A 541 23.09 13.04 17.70
C GLN A 541 23.64 12.11 18.79
N MET A 542 24.13 12.69 19.88
CA MET A 542 24.59 11.94 21.04
C MET A 542 23.41 11.59 21.96
N GLN A 543 23.42 10.38 22.51
CA GLN A 543 22.44 9.88 23.46
C GLN A 543 23.08 9.03 24.56
N ASP A 544 22.29 8.74 25.59
CA ASP A 544 22.65 7.93 26.76
C ASP A 544 23.87 8.52 27.51
N VAL A 545 23.78 9.81 27.84
CA VAL A 545 24.86 10.53 28.54
C VAL A 545 24.28 11.32 29.71
N ARG A 546 24.89 11.19 30.88
CA ARG A 546 24.70 12.12 32.00
C ARG A 546 25.84 13.12 32.04
N VAL A 547 25.49 14.38 32.22
CA VAL A 547 26.44 15.49 32.36
C VAL A 547 26.25 16.17 33.70
N VAL A 548 27.30 16.17 34.51
CA VAL A 548 27.33 16.78 35.84
C VAL A 548 28.25 18.00 35.82
N VAL A 549 27.70 19.19 36.08
CA VAL A 549 28.50 20.39 36.33
C VAL A 549 29.01 20.31 37.77
N HIS A 550 30.31 20.14 37.97
CA HIS A 550 30.85 19.94 39.31
C HIS A 550 31.68 21.13 39.81
N ASP A 551 32.23 21.96 38.92
CA ASP A 551 33.01 23.15 39.28
C ASP A 551 32.99 24.20 38.14
N GLY A 552 33.44 25.41 38.44
CA GLY A 552 33.60 26.48 37.46
C GLY A 552 33.99 27.82 38.08
N LYS A 553 34.08 28.86 37.25
CA LYS A 553 34.35 30.23 37.72
C LYS A 553 33.59 31.26 36.89
N HIS A 554 33.20 32.33 37.56
CA HIS A 554 32.62 33.52 36.93
C HIS A 554 33.44 34.78 37.28
N HIS A 555 33.25 35.83 36.49
CA HIS A 555 33.76 37.16 36.74
C HIS A 555 32.58 38.13 36.87
N PRO A 556 32.49 38.97 37.93
CA PRO A 556 31.29 39.76 38.20
C PRO A 556 30.84 40.67 37.06
N VAL A 557 31.77 41.14 36.22
CA VAL A 557 31.50 42.12 35.14
C VAL A 557 31.53 41.49 33.75
N ASP A 558 32.37 40.48 33.54
CA ASP A 558 32.63 39.92 32.20
C ASP A 558 31.88 38.61 31.95
N SER A 559 31.23 38.04 32.97
CA SER A 559 30.45 36.83 32.80
C SER A 559 29.09 37.10 32.16
N LYS A 560 28.88 36.48 31.00
CA LYS A 560 27.67 36.57 30.19
C LYS A 560 27.21 35.18 29.78
N GLU A 561 25.92 35.05 29.50
CA GLU A 561 25.30 33.80 29.04
C GLU A 561 26.08 33.16 27.88
N VAL A 562 26.40 33.93 26.84
CA VAL A 562 27.16 33.46 25.66
C VAL A 562 28.53 32.88 26.01
N ALA A 563 29.18 33.39 27.06
CA ALA A 563 30.46 32.87 27.52
C ALA A 563 30.31 31.47 28.16
N PHE A 564 29.24 31.26 28.93
CA PHE A 564 28.93 29.97 29.55
C PHE A 564 28.38 28.94 28.55
N VAL A 565 27.64 29.36 27.51
CA VAL A 565 27.29 28.48 26.38
C VAL A 565 28.57 27.98 25.69
N SER A 566 29.50 28.90 25.38
CA SER A 566 30.76 28.55 24.71
C SER A 566 31.66 27.69 25.59
N ALA A 567 31.72 27.98 26.89
CA ALA A 567 32.49 27.21 27.86
C ALA A 567 31.91 25.81 28.07
N GLY A 568 30.59 25.69 28.25
CA GLY A 568 29.90 24.40 28.37
C GLY A 568 30.09 23.53 27.14
N ARG A 569 29.91 24.09 25.94
CA ARG A 569 30.15 23.39 24.66
C ARG A 569 31.55 22.79 24.56
N LYS A 570 32.58 23.61 24.85
CA LYS A 570 33.99 23.17 24.72
C LYS A 570 34.43 22.26 25.87
N ALA A 571 33.94 22.48 27.08
CA ALA A 571 34.20 21.59 28.22
C ALA A 571 33.59 20.21 27.97
N PHE A 572 32.40 20.16 27.36
CA PHE A 572 31.76 18.90 27.01
C PHE A 572 32.51 18.17 25.90
N LEU A 573 32.95 18.86 24.83
CA LEU A 573 33.79 18.26 23.79
C LEU A 573 35.12 17.71 24.35
N ASP A 574 35.76 18.42 25.29
CA ASP A 574 36.98 17.96 25.97
C ASP A 574 36.70 16.71 26.83
N ALA A 575 35.56 16.66 27.54
CA ALA A 575 35.14 15.51 28.31
C ALA A 575 34.87 14.29 27.40
N VAL A 576 34.07 14.49 26.35
CA VAL A 576 33.69 13.44 25.39
C VAL A 576 34.92 12.86 24.69
N GLY A 577 35.90 13.68 24.30
CA GLY A 577 37.14 13.21 23.69
C GLY A 577 37.95 12.25 24.57
N LYS A 578 37.83 12.38 25.90
CA LYS A 578 38.46 11.49 26.89
C LYS A 578 37.57 10.32 27.29
N ALA A 579 36.27 10.40 27.02
CA ALA A 579 35.25 9.43 27.42
C ALA A 579 35.10 8.23 26.46
N ARG A 580 36.04 8.06 25.51
CA ARG A 580 36.03 7.04 24.46
C ARG A 580 34.68 7.01 23.72
N PRO A 581 34.39 8.05 22.92
CA PRO A 581 33.12 8.14 22.21
C PRO A 581 33.05 7.05 21.14
N ILE A 582 31.84 6.52 20.92
CA ILE A 582 31.56 5.51 19.90
C ILE A 582 30.34 5.92 19.08
N VAL A 583 30.27 5.37 17.87
CA VAL A 583 29.07 5.44 17.03
C VAL A 583 28.18 4.23 17.31
N LEU A 584 26.89 4.47 17.39
CA LEU A 584 25.84 3.46 17.44
C LEU A 584 25.13 3.38 16.10
N GLU A 585 24.89 2.16 15.63
CA GLU A 585 24.07 1.87 14.46
C GLU A 585 22.69 1.36 14.86
N PRO A 586 21.64 1.71 14.08
CA PRO A 586 20.30 1.19 14.32
C PRO A 586 20.19 -0.28 13.89
N ILE A 587 19.72 -1.12 14.79
CA ILE A 587 19.34 -2.50 14.55
C ILE A 587 17.84 -2.56 14.34
N VAL A 588 17.41 -3.20 13.26
CA VAL A 588 16.01 -3.42 12.94
C VAL A 588 15.63 -4.87 13.12
N GLU A 589 14.41 -5.09 13.60
CA GLU A 589 13.73 -6.37 13.45
C GLU A 589 13.19 -6.48 12.03
N VAL A 590 13.42 -7.62 11.40
CA VAL A 590 12.93 -7.94 10.06
C VAL A 590 11.98 -9.13 10.13
N GLU A 591 10.89 -9.06 9.39
CA GLU A 591 10.01 -10.19 9.10
C GLU A 591 10.00 -10.41 7.58
N ILE A 592 10.36 -11.61 7.14
CA ILE A 592 10.50 -11.97 5.73
C ILE A 592 9.56 -13.12 5.43
N ILE A 593 8.57 -12.89 4.58
CA ILE A 593 7.63 -13.90 4.08
C ILE A 593 8.15 -14.41 2.74
N CYS A 594 8.32 -15.72 2.60
CA CYS A 594 8.91 -16.32 1.41
C CYS A 594 8.46 -17.77 1.19
N PRO A 595 8.67 -18.33 -0.02
CA PRO A 595 8.46 -19.74 -0.27
C PRO A 595 9.38 -20.61 0.60
N GLU A 596 8.87 -21.75 1.05
CA GLU A 596 9.62 -22.73 1.87
C GLU A 596 10.93 -23.16 1.21
N SER A 597 10.92 -23.30 -0.13
CA SER A 597 12.09 -23.67 -0.93
C SER A 597 13.23 -22.65 -0.89
N SER A 598 12.95 -21.38 -0.57
CA SER A 598 13.94 -20.29 -0.57
C SER A 598 14.46 -19.95 0.83
N THR A 599 13.98 -20.64 1.88
CA THR A 599 14.27 -20.33 3.29
C THR A 599 15.78 -20.34 3.59
N GLY A 600 16.50 -21.36 3.11
CA GLY A 600 17.94 -21.50 3.35
C GLY A 600 18.77 -20.38 2.73
N ASP A 601 18.45 -19.99 1.50
CA ASP A 601 19.14 -18.91 0.78
C ASP A 601 18.91 -17.56 1.45
N ILE A 602 17.69 -17.30 1.94
CA ILE A 602 17.34 -16.06 2.64
C ILE A 602 18.05 -15.98 4.00
N ALA A 603 18.05 -17.07 4.76
CA ALA A 603 18.78 -17.13 6.03
C ALA A 603 20.29 -16.90 5.82
N GLY A 604 20.85 -17.47 4.75
CA GLY A 604 22.23 -17.22 4.34
C GLY A 604 22.51 -15.77 3.95
N ASP A 605 21.61 -15.14 3.16
CA ASP A 605 21.75 -13.74 2.76
C ASP A 605 21.69 -12.80 3.97
N LEU A 606 20.72 -13.00 4.88
CA LEU A 606 20.59 -12.21 6.10
C LEU A 606 21.83 -12.34 6.98
N SER A 607 22.35 -13.56 7.13
CA SER A 607 23.59 -13.81 7.89
C SER A 607 24.81 -13.11 7.27
N SER A 608 24.90 -13.08 5.93
CA SER A 608 25.97 -12.36 5.23
C SER A 608 25.95 -10.84 5.45
N ARG A 609 24.78 -10.30 5.83
CA ARG A 609 24.52 -8.89 6.14
C ARG A 609 24.59 -8.58 7.63
N ARG A 610 25.34 -9.39 8.40
CA ARG A 610 25.42 -9.31 9.87
C ARG A 610 24.08 -9.47 10.58
N GLY A 611 23.07 -9.98 9.89
CA GLY A 611 21.78 -10.28 10.49
C GLY A 611 21.79 -11.62 11.22
N GLN A 612 20.81 -11.80 12.10
CA GLN A 612 20.61 -13.01 12.87
C GLN A 612 19.16 -13.44 12.75
N VAL A 613 18.93 -14.68 12.33
CA VAL A 613 17.59 -15.27 12.32
C VAL A 613 17.21 -15.63 13.75
N THR A 614 16.09 -15.11 14.23
CA THR A 614 15.56 -15.34 15.58
C THR A 614 14.42 -16.35 15.60
N GLY A 615 13.70 -16.52 14.48
CA GLY A 615 12.58 -17.45 14.41
C GLY A 615 12.15 -17.81 13.01
N THR A 616 11.33 -18.86 12.93
CA THR A 616 10.69 -19.33 11.71
C THR A 616 9.28 -19.78 12.05
N ARG A 617 8.29 -19.29 11.29
CA ARG A 617 6.86 -19.59 11.50
C ARG A 617 6.23 -19.98 10.16
N GLY A 618 5.57 -21.14 10.11
CA GLY A 618 4.75 -21.51 8.95
C GLY A 618 3.49 -20.63 8.88
N LEU A 619 3.18 -20.11 7.69
CA LEU A 619 1.98 -19.29 7.47
C LEU A 619 0.89 -20.10 6.75
N GLN A 620 1.23 -20.60 5.56
CA GLN A 620 0.36 -21.39 4.69
C GLN A 620 1.21 -22.51 4.06
N VAL A 621 0.55 -23.43 3.35
CA VAL A 621 1.25 -24.52 2.64
C VAL A 621 2.29 -23.93 1.68
N GLY A 622 3.56 -24.28 1.89
CA GLY A 622 4.68 -23.82 1.06
C GLY A 622 5.16 -22.38 1.32
N VAL A 623 4.63 -21.68 2.33
CA VAL A 623 5.02 -20.29 2.68
C VAL A 623 5.41 -20.18 4.16
N LEU A 624 6.57 -19.59 4.43
CA LEU A 624 7.06 -19.33 5.79
C LEU A 624 7.41 -17.85 6.01
N ALA A 625 7.29 -17.44 7.26
CA ALA A 625 7.82 -16.20 7.80
C ALA A 625 9.13 -16.46 8.58
N LEU A 626 10.21 -15.80 8.17
CA LEU A 626 11.49 -15.73 8.88
C LEU A 626 11.55 -14.43 9.65
N THR A 627 11.81 -14.49 10.95
CA THR A 627 12.06 -13.32 11.78
C THR A 627 13.53 -13.24 12.16
N GLY A 628 14.05 -12.03 12.25
CA GLY A 628 15.44 -11.80 12.60
C GLY A 628 15.74 -10.36 12.96
N THR A 629 17.00 -10.09 13.29
CA THR A 629 17.53 -8.74 13.46
C THR A 629 18.65 -8.49 12.49
N ALA A 630 18.81 -7.25 12.01
CA ALA A 630 19.94 -6.85 11.20
C ALA A 630 20.24 -5.36 11.36
N PRO A 631 21.50 -4.93 11.16
CA PRO A 631 21.83 -3.52 11.08
C PRO A 631 21.19 -2.88 9.84
N LEU A 632 20.49 -1.77 10.02
CA LEU A 632 19.78 -1.09 8.92
C LEU A 632 20.71 -0.75 7.75
N GLY A 633 21.97 -0.40 8.05
CA GLY A 633 22.97 -0.05 7.04
C GLY A 633 23.34 -1.19 6.09
N GLU A 634 23.11 -2.45 6.49
CA GLU A 634 23.39 -3.65 5.69
C GLU A 634 22.20 -4.07 4.82
N LEU A 635 21.03 -3.46 5.03
CA LEU A 635 19.79 -3.79 4.31
C LEU A 635 19.56 -2.91 3.07
N ALA A 636 20.54 -2.10 2.68
CA ALA A 636 20.48 -1.34 1.44
C ALA A 636 20.27 -2.29 0.24
N GLY A 637 19.22 -2.05 -0.54
CA GLY A 637 18.86 -2.87 -1.71
C GLY A 637 18.32 -4.26 -1.37
N TYR A 638 17.97 -4.55 -0.11
CA TYR A 638 17.51 -5.87 0.31
C TYR A 638 16.24 -6.32 -0.44
N SER A 639 15.28 -5.43 -0.69
CA SER A 639 14.07 -5.73 -1.47
C SER A 639 14.37 -6.36 -2.85
N ALA A 640 15.34 -5.81 -3.58
CA ALA A 640 15.70 -6.32 -4.90
C ALA A 640 16.38 -7.70 -4.82
N ARG A 641 17.23 -7.89 -3.81
CA ARG A 641 17.88 -9.17 -3.54
C ARG A 641 16.87 -10.25 -3.15
N LEU A 642 15.95 -9.94 -2.25
CA LEU A 642 14.88 -10.84 -1.83
C LEU A 642 14.02 -11.27 -3.02
N LYS A 643 13.57 -10.32 -3.85
CA LYS A 643 12.83 -10.62 -5.08
C LYS A 643 13.63 -11.55 -5.99
N SER A 644 14.93 -11.32 -6.18
CA SER A 644 15.77 -12.19 -7.01
C SER A 644 15.90 -13.62 -6.47
N VAL A 645 16.07 -13.80 -5.15
CA VAL A 645 16.26 -15.12 -4.52
C VAL A 645 14.96 -15.93 -4.50
N THR A 646 13.83 -15.23 -4.36
CA THR A 646 12.50 -15.85 -4.22
C THR A 646 11.73 -15.95 -5.53
N GLY A 647 12.33 -15.60 -6.68
CA GLY A 647 11.59 -15.50 -7.94
C GLY A 647 10.46 -14.46 -7.89
N GLY A 648 10.58 -13.45 -7.02
CA GLY A 648 9.60 -12.39 -6.81
C GLY A 648 8.58 -12.67 -5.72
N HIS A 649 8.54 -13.89 -5.17
CA HIS A 649 7.52 -14.32 -4.20
C HIS A 649 7.76 -13.84 -2.76
N GLY A 650 8.93 -13.28 -2.47
CA GLY A 650 9.29 -12.78 -1.15
C GLY A 650 8.76 -11.37 -0.87
N SER A 651 8.30 -11.14 0.35
CA SER A 651 8.07 -9.80 0.90
C SER A 651 8.71 -9.66 2.26
N TRP A 652 8.99 -8.44 2.69
CA TRP A 652 9.58 -8.19 3.99
C TRP A 652 9.10 -6.86 4.56
N THR A 653 9.14 -6.77 5.89
CA THR A 653 8.93 -5.55 6.65
C THR A 653 10.07 -5.40 7.66
N MET A 654 10.28 -4.17 8.13
CA MET A 654 11.23 -3.90 9.19
C MET A 654 10.73 -2.86 10.17
N ARG A 655 11.20 -2.96 11.42
CA ARG A 655 10.93 -1.99 12.48
C ARG A 655 12.20 -1.74 13.29
N LEU A 656 12.44 -0.49 13.71
CA LEU A 656 13.53 -0.18 14.62
C LEU A 656 13.38 -0.98 15.92
N SER A 657 14.41 -1.75 16.27
CA SER A 657 14.47 -2.50 17.53
C SER A 657 15.23 -1.71 18.57
N HIS A 658 16.52 -1.43 18.32
CA HIS A 658 17.40 -0.73 19.26
C HIS A 658 18.68 -0.22 18.56
N TYR A 659 19.62 0.31 19.34
CA TYR A 659 20.91 0.80 18.86
C TYR A 659 22.06 0.01 19.48
N GLU A 660 23.01 -0.43 18.64
CA GLU A 660 24.20 -1.18 19.06
C GLU A 660 25.49 -0.47 18.62
N GLN A 661 26.62 -0.85 19.21
CA GLN A 661 27.91 -0.32 18.81
C GLN A 661 28.24 -0.72 17.37
N ALA A 662 28.46 0.28 16.51
CA ALA A 662 28.87 0.05 15.13
C ALA A 662 30.27 -0.61 15.04
N PRO A 663 30.57 -1.41 14.02
CA PRO A 663 31.88 -2.02 13.83
C PRO A 663 33.01 -0.98 13.78
N PRO A 664 34.20 -1.26 14.35
CA PRO A 664 35.28 -0.27 14.43
C PRO A 664 35.67 0.37 13.08
N LEU A 665 35.65 -0.42 12.00
CA LEU A 665 35.95 0.08 10.65
C LEU A 665 34.92 1.10 10.17
N LEU A 666 33.63 0.82 10.41
CA LEU A 666 32.54 1.74 10.07
C LEU A 666 32.63 3.03 10.89
N GLN A 667 32.94 2.93 12.19
CA GLN A 667 33.14 4.10 13.06
C GLN A 667 34.25 5.01 12.52
N GLN A 668 35.40 4.43 12.13
CA GLN A 668 36.52 5.18 11.58
C GLN A 668 36.15 5.88 10.28
N GLN A 669 35.45 5.19 9.38
CA GLN A 669 34.98 5.76 8.12
C GLN A 669 34.06 6.96 8.35
N LEU A 670 33.04 6.82 9.21
CA LEU A 670 32.07 7.88 9.51
C LEU A 670 32.73 9.11 10.16
N ALA A 671 33.70 8.90 11.05
CA ALA A 671 34.46 9.97 11.69
C ALA A 671 35.33 10.74 10.67
N VAL A 672 35.98 10.04 9.72
CA VAL A 672 36.74 10.67 8.65
C VAL A 672 35.83 11.51 7.75
N ASP A 673 34.67 10.99 7.35
CA ASP A 673 33.72 11.71 6.50
C ASP A 673 33.14 12.94 7.18
N PHE A 674 32.92 12.88 8.50
CA PHE A 674 32.55 14.05 9.28
C PHE A 674 33.66 15.12 9.30
N SER A 675 34.91 14.71 9.54
CA SER A 675 36.04 15.65 9.58
C SER A 675 36.25 16.40 8.25
N LYS A 676 36.01 15.73 7.11
CA LYS A 676 36.08 16.35 5.77
C LYS A 676 34.96 17.37 5.58
N ARG A 677 33.72 17.03 5.96
CA ARG A 677 32.56 17.92 5.87
C ARG A 677 32.77 19.18 6.70
N ARG A 678 33.25 19.04 7.93
CA ARG A 678 33.48 20.17 8.84
C ARG A 678 34.52 21.17 8.31
N LYS A 679 35.58 20.70 7.66
CA LYS A 679 36.57 21.58 7.03
C LYS A 679 35.99 22.38 5.87
N HIS A 680 35.09 21.77 5.10
CA HIS A 680 34.45 22.38 3.93
C HIS A 680 33.34 23.39 4.27
N GLU A 681 32.88 23.41 5.53
CA GLU A 681 31.92 24.41 6.07
C GLU A 681 32.63 25.55 6.83
N GLU A 682 33.88 25.33 7.27
CA GLU A 682 34.73 26.34 7.93
C GLU A 682 35.54 27.18 6.92
N ASP A 683 35.73 26.70 5.68
CA ASP A 683 36.26 27.40 4.50
C ASP A 683 35.13 28.07 3.68
#